data_AF-A0A9D1FQV0-F1
#
_entry.id   AF-A0A9D1FQV0-F1
#
_cell.length_a   1.000
_cell.length_b   1.000
_cell.length_c   1.000
_cell.angle_alpha   90.00
_cell.angle_beta   90.00
_cell.angle_gamma   90.00
#
_symmetry.space_group_name_H-M   'P 1'
#
loop_
_entity.id
_entity.type
_entity.pdbx_description
1 polymer ?
#
loop_
_entity_poly.entity_id
_entity_poly.type
_entity_poly.pdbx_seq_one_letter_code
_entity_poly.pdbx_strand_id
1 'polypeptide(L)'
;MQKENFNERDVRKLNHLPLSVRVAIEADNPSIVRWEEKCIRCGMCKEACTNLMGVHGTYTLEETGGKAICIYCGQCANVCPVDSITERDETAAVQKAIADPGKVVVVSTSPSVRAALGEEFGMEPGAFVEGKMVALLRALGADYVLDTNFAADLTIVEEASELIRRITEKDRPLPQFTSCCPGWVHFAEIYAPELLPHLSTAKSPIGMQGPTVKTYFAQKMGLDPRQIVHVALTPCTAKKFEIRREEMHAAADYHGVEGMRDTDQVITTRELARWAKAAGIDWNALEDSAYDSLMGKASGAGVIFGNTGGVMEAALRTAYSYLTGKEAPEALLQFTPVRGYEGAREAQVEIGDLSLRVAVVYGTANARNFLQRMQESGKQYHFVEVMACPGGCIGGGGQPKDLMKDADETRKSRIAALYQRDGSMTLRTSHENPEIKEVYEAFYGQPLSELAEQMLHTTYQDRSELIHRKGGNSVKKWKCKVCGYIHEGDSAPESCPICKQPASSFELIQEAPAQTGSKYAGTQTEKNLEAAFAGESQARNKYTYFSSVAQNEGYEQIAALFMQTAENEKAHARMWFEELHGVGNTAENLLHAAEGENYEWTDMYDGFAKTAEEEGFPELAAKFRLVAAIEKRHEERYRALLRNVETAQVFEKSEVKVWECRNCGHIVVGTSAPEVCPTCLYAKSFFEIHSDNY
;
A
#
# COMPACT_ATOMS: atom_id res chain seq x y z
N MET A 1 24.15 -39.34 12.94
CA MET A 1 22.77 -39.87 12.98
C MET A 1 21.93 -38.82 13.69
N GLN A 2 20.91 -38.16 13.14
CA GLN A 2 20.19 -38.23 11.87
C GLN A 2 20.30 -36.87 11.15
N LYS A 3 20.42 -36.90 9.82
CA LYS A 3 20.27 -35.72 8.96
C LYS A 3 18.77 -35.52 8.74
N GLU A 4 18.19 -34.46 9.29
CA GLU A 4 16.87 -34.01 8.83
C GLU A 4 17.05 -33.20 7.56
N ASN A 5 16.89 -33.89 6.43
CA ASN A 5 16.68 -33.26 5.13
C ASN A 5 15.30 -32.60 5.14
N PHE A 6 15.25 -31.28 5.30
CA PHE A 6 14.05 -30.51 4.95
C PHE A 6 13.89 -30.59 3.43
N ASN A 7 12.88 -31.36 3.01
CA ASN A 7 12.57 -31.58 1.60
C ASN A 7 11.77 -30.37 1.10
N GLU A 8 12.30 -29.65 0.09
CA GLU A 8 11.67 -28.55 -0.68
C GLU A 8 10.37 -28.95 -1.44
N ARG A 9 9.71 -30.04 -1.07
CA ARG A 9 8.59 -30.66 -1.82
C ARG A 9 7.19 -30.39 -1.27
N ASP A 10 7.05 -29.62 -0.19
CA ASP A 10 5.74 -29.19 0.35
C ASP A 10 5.27 -27.82 -0.17
N VAL A 11 5.86 -27.33 -1.26
CA VAL A 11 5.35 -26.15 -1.97
C VAL A 11 4.19 -26.56 -2.89
N ARG A 12 3.02 -26.85 -2.31
CA ARG A 12 1.74 -26.97 -3.05
C ARG A 12 0.68 -26.02 -2.48
N LYS A 13 0.49 -24.90 -3.21
CA LYS A 13 -0.59 -23.89 -3.16
C LYS A 13 -0.70 -23.06 -1.86
N LEU A 14 -0.11 -21.87 -1.89
CA LEU A 14 -0.22 -20.85 -0.83
C LEU A 14 -1.68 -20.39 -0.69
N ASN A 15 -2.36 -20.81 0.37
CA ASN A 15 -3.65 -20.24 0.78
C ASN A 15 -3.37 -19.11 1.78
N HIS A 16 -3.18 -17.88 1.28
CA HIS A 16 -3.36 -16.72 2.14
C HIS A 16 -4.74 -16.84 2.80
N LEU A 17 -4.78 -16.71 4.13
CA LEU A 17 -6.09 -16.58 4.80
C LEU A 17 -6.80 -15.33 4.26
N PRO A 18 -8.14 -15.27 4.33
CA PRO A 18 -8.87 -14.07 3.96
C PRO A 18 -8.26 -12.82 4.60
N LEU A 19 -8.14 -11.74 3.84
CA LEU A 19 -7.58 -10.46 4.30
C LEU A 19 -8.36 -9.89 5.50
N SER A 20 -9.61 -10.33 5.71
CA SER A 20 -10.39 -10.02 6.92
C SER A 20 -9.74 -10.53 8.22
N VAL A 21 -8.94 -11.61 8.16
CA VAL A 21 -8.32 -12.25 9.33
C VAL A 21 -6.98 -11.59 9.68
N ARG A 22 -6.08 -11.47 8.71
CA ARG A 22 -4.70 -11.01 8.90
C ARG A 22 -4.08 -10.54 7.58
N VAL A 23 -2.99 -9.75 7.66
CA VAL A 23 -2.23 -9.35 6.47
C VAL A 23 -1.69 -10.57 5.72
N ALA A 24 -1.71 -10.55 4.38
CA ALA A 24 -1.07 -11.57 3.55
C ALA A 24 0.44 -11.27 3.39
N ILE A 25 1.29 -12.29 3.39
CA ILE A 25 2.75 -12.16 3.26
C ILE A 25 3.25 -13.26 2.34
N GLU A 26 3.90 -12.90 1.24
CA GLU A 26 4.50 -13.87 0.33
C GLU A 26 5.66 -14.63 0.98
N ALA A 27 5.82 -15.91 0.63
CA ALA A 27 6.90 -16.76 1.16
C ALA A 27 8.29 -16.28 0.75
N ASP A 28 8.40 -15.66 -0.43
CA ASP A 28 9.62 -15.08 -1.00
C ASP A 28 9.83 -13.61 -0.59
N ASN A 29 8.99 -13.06 0.30
CA ASN A 29 9.16 -11.69 0.79
C ASN A 29 10.58 -11.51 1.39
N PRO A 30 11.43 -10.63 0.84
CA PRO A 30 12.84 -10.54 1.24
C PRO A 30 13.04 -9.88 2.61
N SER A 31 12.01 -9.22 3.15
CA SER A 31 12.13 -8.36 4.33
C SER A 31 11.58 -8.98 5.60
N ILE A 32 10.50 -9.75 5.48
CA ILE A 32 9.80 -10.41 6.61
C ILE A 32 9.39 -11.84 6.24
N VAL A 33 9.18 -12.68 7.25
CA VAL A 33 8.69 -14.06 7.11
C VAL A 33 7.54 -14.30 8.08
N ARG A 34 6.67 -15.27 7.74
CA ARG A 34 5.60 -15.74 8.62
C ARG A 34 5.81 -17.19 9.06
N TRP A 35 5.69 -17.41 10.37
CA TRP A 35 5.60 -18.69 11.04
C TRP A 35 4.13 -19.00 11.30
N GLU A 36 3.55 -19.85 10.45
CA GLU A 36 2.11 -20.12 10.41
C GLU A 36 1.60 -20.75 11.71
N GLU A 37 2.38 -21.66 12.27
CA GLU A 37 2.10 -22.39 13.51
C GLU A 37 2.03 -21.50 14.75
N LYS A 38 2.65 -20.31 14.70
CA LYS A 38 2.63 -19.35 15.81
C LYS A 38 1.44 -18.39 15.72
N CYS A 39 0.73 -18.33 14.59
CA CYS A 39 -0.27 -17.29 14.38
C CYS A 39 -1.54 -17.52 15.20
N ILE A 40 -1.82 -16.62 16.14
CA ILE A 40 -3.05 -16.64 16.96
C ILE A 40 -4.23 -15.86 16.36
N ARG A 41 -4.09 -15.37 15.13
CA ARG A 41 -5.15 -14.65 14.38
C ARG A 41 -5.73 -13.42 15.12
N CYS A 42 -4.90 -12.71 15.88
CA CYS A 42 -5.33 -11.56 16.69
C CYS A 42 -5.63 -10.27 15.90
N GLY A 43 -5.39 -10.22 14.58
CA GLY A 43 -5.69 -9.04 13.76
C GLY A 43 -4.72 -7.85 13.89
N MET A 44 -3.84 -7.77 14.89
CA MET A 44 -2.93 -6.61 15.09
C MET A 44 -2.07 -6.27 13.86
N CYS A 45 -1.57 -7.30 13.15
CA CYS A 45 -0.81 -7.12 11.92
C CYS A 45 -1.62 -6.50 10.78
N LYS A 46 -2.93 -6.81 10.73
CA LYS A 46 -3.89 -6.22 9.78
C LYS A 46 -4.10 -4.75 10.11
N GLU A 47 -4.43 -4.45 11.37
CA GLU A 47 -4.69 -3.10 11.85
C GLU A 47 -3.50 -2.16 11.61
N ALA A 48 -2.28 -2.60 11.94
CA ALA A 48 -1.09 -1.80 11.68
C ALA A 48 -0.88 -1.54 10.17
N CYS A 49 -1.11 -2.54 9.31
CA CYS A 49 -0.96 -2.38 7.87
C CYS A 49 -2.06 -1.49 7.24
N THR A 50 -3.29 -1.55 7.78
CA THR A 50 -4.40 -0.69 7.35
C THR A 50 -4.17 0.74 7.83
N ASN A 51 -4.04 0.95 9.14
CA ASN A 51 -4.14 2.27 9.76
C ASN A 51 -2.86 3.10 9.62
N LEU A 52 -1.69 2.45 9.71
CA LEU A 52 -0.42 3.17 9.64
C LEU A 52 0.10 3.25 8.19
N MET A 53 0.02 2.13 7.47
CA MET A 53 0.61 2.02 6.13
C MET A 53 -0.38 2.27 4.99
N GLY A 54 -1.69 2.08 5.18
CA GLY A 54 -2.66 2.29 4.10
C GLY A 54 -2.44 1.39 2.88
N VAL A 55 -1.99 0.16 3.12
CA VAL A 55 -1.75 -0.89 2.09
C VAL A 55 -2.78 -2.00 2.22
N HIS A 56 -2.97 -2.52 3.44
CA HIS A 56 -4.01 -3.52 3.67
C HIS A 56 -5.40 -2.89 3.51
N GLY A 57 -6.28 -3.57 2.78
CA GLY A 57 -7.65 -3.09 2.50
C GLY A 57 -7.77 -2.26 1.23
N THR A 58 -6.69 -2.06 0.47
CA THR A 58 -6.72 -1.35 -0.83
C THR A 58 -6.73 -2.29 -2.04
N TYR A 59 -6.74 -3.60 -1.80
CA TYR A 59 -6.69 -4.63 -2.84
C TYR A 59 -7.37 -5.90 -2.32
N THR A 60 -7.86 -6.72 -3.22
CA THR A 60 -8.27 -8.11 -2.95
C THR A 60 -7.23 -9.09 -3.50
N LEU A 61 -7.20 -10.30 -2.93
CA LEU A 61 -6.35 -11.36 -3.48
C LEU A 61 -6.78 -11.77 -4.88
N GLU A 62 -8.04 -11.56 -5.27
CA GLU A 62 -8.51 -11.84 -6.62
C GLU A 62 -7.92 -10.86 -7.63
N GLU A 63 -8.01 -9.55 -7.37
CA GLU A 63 -7.46 -8.48 -8.23
C GLU A 63 -5.95 -8.64 -8.50
N THR A 64 -5.24 -9.27 -7.57
CA THR A 64 -3.79 -9.44 -7.61
C THR A 64 -3.37 -10.82 -8.13
N GLY A 65 -4.32 -11.68 -8.51
CA GLY A 65 -4.04 -13.06 -8.93
C GLY A 65 -3.44 -13.92 -7.82
N GLY A 66 -3.92 -13.73 -6.59
CA GLY A 66 -3.53 -14.44 -5.37
C GLY A 66 -2.28 -13.89 -4.69
N LYS A 67 -1.76 -12.73 -5.10
CA LYS A 67 -0.49 -12.17 -4.61
C LYS A 67 -0.70 -11.07 -3.58
N ALA A 68 0.03 -11.14 -2.46
CA ALA A 68 0.00 -10.09 -1.45
C ALA A 68 0.73 -8.83 -1.92
N ILE A 69 0.13 -7.66 -1.68
CA ILE A 69 0.78 -6.37 -1.88
C ILE A 69 1.45 -5.94 -0.58
N CYS A 70 2.74 -5.62 -0.66
CA CYS A 70 3.55 -5.31 0.51
C CYS A 70 4.58 -4.23 0.18
N ILE A 71 4.70 -3.21 1.02
CA ILE A 71 5.75 -2.18 0.94
C ILE A 71 6.96 -2.49 1.84
N TYR A 72 7.05 -3.74 2.32
CA TYR A 72 8.19 -4.29 3.07
C TYR A 72 8.55 -3.59 4.41
N CYS A 73 7.73 -2.65 4.88
CA CYS A 73 8.03 -1.78 6.03
C CYS A 73 8.21 -2.50 7.37
N GLY A 74 7.67 -3.73 7.49
CA GLY A 74 7.79 -4.58 8.68
C GLY A 74 6.99 -4.13 9.90
N GLN A 75 6.07 -3.16 9.77
CA GLN A 75 5.21 -2.75 10.89
C GLN A 75 4.37 -3.93 11.42
N CYS A 76 3.90 -4.80 10.53
CA CYS A 76 3.21 -6.04 10.90
C CYS A 76 4.08 -7.01 11.72
N ALA A 77 5.40 -7.03 11.48
CA ALA A 77 6.35 -7.81 12.28
C ALA A 77 6.56 -7.18 13.66
N ASN A 78 6.68 -5.85 13.72
CA ASN A 78 6.91 -5.13 14.97
C ASN A 78 5.74 -5.26 15.96
N VAL A 79 4.49 -5.28 15.49
CA VAL A 79 3.30 -5.42 16.35
C VAL A 79 2.89 -6.88 16.63
N CYS A 80 3.55 -7.88 16.05
CA CYS A 80 3.16 -9.27 16.23
C CYS A 80 3.55 -9.78 17.62
N PRO A 81 2.58 -10.19 18.47
CA PRO A 81 2.84 -10.50 19.89
C PRO A 81 3.46 -11.88 20.15
N VAL A 82 3.37 -12.78 19.17
CA VAL A 82 3.76 -14.19 19.28
C VAL A 82 4.90 -14.54 18.33
N ASP A 83 5.55 -13.52 17.76
CA ASP A 83 6.61 -13.69 16.75
C ASP A 83 6.20 -14.62 15.59
N SER A 84 4.92 -14.61 15.24
CA SER A 84 4.43 -15.26 14.01
C SER A 84 4.87 -14.49 12.77
N ILE A 85 5.14 -13.19 12.88
CA ILE A 85 5.78 -12.42 11.82
C ILE A 85 7.06 -11.84 12.38
N THR A 86 8.18 -12.13 11.73
CA THR A 86 9.50 -11.62 12.07
C THR A 86 10.16 -11.05 10.83
N GLU A 87 11.20 -10.23 11.02
CA GLU A 87 12.17 -9.93 9.97
C GLU A 87 12.77 -11.23 9.41
N ARG A 88 13.16 -11.20 8.12
CA ARG A 88 13.91 -12.29 7.52
C ARG A 88 15.33 -12.25 8.05
N ASP A 89 15.69 -13.19 8.90
CA ASP A 89 16.97 -13.18 9.61
C ASP A 89 18.14 -13.43 8.64
N GLU A 90 19.11 -12.51 8.60
CA GLU A 90 20.31 -12.58 7.75
C GLU A 90 21.60 -12.78 8.57
N THR A 91 21.50 -12.89 9.90
CA THR A 91 22.67 -12.99 10.79
C THR A 91 23.53 -14.21 10.49
N ALA A 92 22.94 -15.34 10.10
CA ALA A 92 23.68 -16.55 9.75
C ALA A 92 24.62 -16.34 8.54
N ALA A 93 24.20 -15.54 7.55
CA ALA A 93 25.03 -15.22 6.40
C ALA A 93 26.21 -14.31 6.79
N VAL A 94 25.98 -13.37 7.72
CA VAL A 94 27.03 -12.50 8.27
C VAL A 94 28.02 -13.29 9.12
N GLN A 95 27.54 -14.16 10.01
CA GLN A 95 28.38 -15.07 10.82
C GLN A 95 29.28 -15.94 9.94
N LYS A 96 28.74 -16.46 8.83
CA LYS A 96 29.52 -17.23 7.86
C LYS A 96 30.62 -16.39 7.21
N ALA A 97 30.33 -15.13 6.88
CA ALA A 97 31.32 -14.21 6.31
C ALA A 97 32.43 -13.89 7.33
N ILE A 98 32.08 -13.65 8.59
CA ILE A 98 33.04 -13.39 9.68
C ILE A 98 33.95 -14.61 9.92
N ALA A 99 33.42 -15.83 9.79
CA ALA A 99 34.20 -17.05 9.95
C ALA A 99 35.13 -17.36 8.76
N ASP A 100 34.99 -16.65 7.63
CA ASP A 100 35.81 -16.86 6.43
C ASP A 100 37.02 -15.91 6.42
N PRO A 101 38.26 -16.43 6.59
CA PRO A 101 39.46 -15.59 6.62
C PRO A 101 39.78 -14.91 5.28
N GLY A 102 39.10 -15.30 4.19
CA GLY A 102 39.20 -14.65 2.89
C GLY A 102 38.23 -13.49 2.68
N LYS A 103 37.42 -13.15 3.69
CA LYS A 103 36.44 -12.06 3.65
C LYS A 103 36.82 -10.95 4.62
N VAL A 104 36.37 -9.74 4.28
CA VAL A 104 36.47 -8.55 5.12
C VAL A 104 35.06 -8.04 5.36
N VAL A 105 34.60 -8.11 6.60
CA VAL A 105 33.23 -7.75 7.00
C VAL A 105 33.20 -6.31 7.48
N VAL A 106 32.58 -5.45 6.67
CA VAL A 106 32.38 -4.03 6.98
C VAL A 106 30.93 -3.83 7.41
N VAL A 107 30.69 -3.35 8.62
CA VAL A 107 29.35 -3.08 9.14
C VAL A 107 29.09 -1.57 9.23
N SER A 108 28.06 -1.07 8.56
CA SER A 108 27.63 0.33 8.67
C SER A 108 26.34 0.45 9.50
N THR A 109 26.30 1.39 10.45
CA THR A 109 25.19 1.48 11.41
C THR A 109 24.31 2.72 11.21
N SER A 110 23.01 2.52 11.04
CA SER A 110 22.00 3.59 10.87
C SER A 110 21.79 4.47 12.12
N PRO A 111 21.31 5.72 11.96
CA PRO A 111 21.13 6.65 13.07
C PRO A 111 20.21 6.14 14.17
N SER A 112 19.07 5.55 13.81
CA SER A 112 18.06 5.14 14.80
C SER A 112 18.44 3.93 15.66
N VAL A 113 19.46 3.16 15.28
CA VAL A 113 19.85 1.94 16.00
C VAL A 113 20.43 2.29 17.36
N ARG A 114 21.33 3.29 17.39
CA ARG A 114 21.99 3.75 18.62
C ARG A 114 21.05 4.43 19.62
N ALA A 115 19.83 4.79 19.22
CA ALA A 115 18.80 5.36 20.11
C ALA A 115 17.81 4.31 20.64
N ALA A 116 17.86 3.06 20.14
CA ALA A 116 16.89 2.02 20.48
C ALA A 116 17.52 0.70 20.94
N LEU A 117 18.73 0.37 20.47
CA LEU A 117 19.38 -0.93 20.76
C LEU A 117 19.49 -1.22 22.26
N GLY A 118 19.70 -0.19 23.10
CA GLY A 118 19.80 -0.36 24.54
C GLY A 118 18.56 -0.98 25.19
N GLU A 119 17.37 -0.82 24.59
CA GLU A 119 16.11 -1.38 25.11
C GLU A 119 16.14 -2.91 25.14
N GLU A 120 16.81 -3.53 24.17
CA GLU A 120 16.99 -4.98 24.12
C GLU A 120 17.87 -5.51 25.26
N PHE A 121 18.61 -4.62 25.93
CA PHE A 121 19.48 -4.91 27.06
C PHE A 121 18.98 -4.27 28.36
N GLY A 122 17.70 -3.88 28.41
CA GLY A 122 17.03 -3.40 29.61
C GLY A 122 17.24 -1.92 29.93
N MET A 123 17.77 -1.13 29.00
CA MET A 123 17.88 0.33 29.14
C MET A 123 16.56 1.01 28.75
N GLU A 124 16.37 2.25 29.20
CA GLU A 124 15.19 3.03 28.86
C GLU A 124 15.17 3.44 27.37
N PRO A 125 13.98 3.58 26.75
CA PRO A 125 13.85 4.12 25.40
C PRO A 125 14.57 5.47 25.22
N GLY A 126 15.32 5.59 24.13
CA GLY A 126 16.12 6.78 23.86
C GLY A 126 17.48 6.82 24.55
N ALA A 127 17.87 5.78 25.31
CA ALA A 127 19.25 5.63 25.72
C ALA A 127 20.18 5.60 24.49
N PHE A 128 21.11 6.56 24.41
CA PHE A 128 22.02 6.70 23.28
C PHE A 128 23.28 5.84 23.49
N VAL A 129 23.38 4.73 22.77
CA VAL A 129 24.34 3.63 23.00
C VAL A 129 25.34 3.43 21.85
N GLU A 130 25.76 4.51 21.21
CA GLU A 130 26.68 4.48 20.06
C GLU A 130 27.97 3.71 20.33
N GLY A 131 28.70 4.05 21.40
CA GLY A 131 29.98 3.43 21.73
C GLY A 131 29.85 1.92 21.99
N LYS A 132 28.91 1.52 22.86
CA LYS A 132 28.59 0.11 23.11
C LYS A 132 28.12 -0.64 21.86
N MET A 133 27.38 0.00 20.96
CA MET A 133 26.96 -0.62 19.70
C MET A 133 28.17 -0.96 18.82
N VAL A 134 29.12 -0.05 18.68
CA VAL A 134 30.36 -0.30 17.92
C VAL A 134 31.19 -1.39 18.61
N ALA A 135 31.35 -1.32 19.93
CA ALA A 135 32.04 -2.34 20.72
C ALA A 135 31.44 -3.74 20.54
N LEU A 136 30.11 -3.83 20.54
CA LEU A 136 29.37 -5.07 20.32
C LEU A 136 29.67 -5.66 18.93
N LEU A 137 29.63 -4.85 17.87
CA LEU A 137 29.90 -5.32 16.52
C LEU A 137 31.33 -5.86 16.38
N ARG A 138 32.32 -5.21 17.02
CA ARG A 138 33.70 -5.71 17.07
C ARG A 138 33.81 -7.01 17.86
N ALA A 139 33.14 -7.11 18.99
CA ALA A 139 33.11 -8.33 19.80
C ALA A 139 32.47 -9.52 19.03
N LEU A 140 31.56 -9.24 18.10
CA LEU A 140 30.94 -10.23 17.22
C LEU A 140 31.79 -10.57 15.97
N GLY A 141 32.90 -9.87 15.75
CA GLY A 141 33.89 -10.18 14.71
C GLY A 141 33.80 -9.32 13.44
N ALA A 142 33.18 -8.13 13.48
CA ALA A 142 33.30 -7.18 12.37
C ALA A 142 34.73 -6.64 12.24
N ASP A 143 35.27 -6.60 11.02
CA ASP A 143 36.62 -6.06 10.75
C ASP A 143 36.63 -4.54 10.78
N TYR A 144 35.58 -3.91 10.23
CA TYR A 144 35.40 -2.46 10.22
C TYR A 144 33.97 -2.10 10.60
N VAL A 145 33.83 -1.09 11.45
CA VAL A 145 32.54 -0.52 11.86
C VAL A 145 32.49 0.94 11.42
N LEU A 146 31.58 1.25 10.50
CA LEU A 146 31.38 2.56 9.88
C LEU A 146 30.05 3.19 10.29
N ASP A 147 29.89 4.48 10.07
CA ASP A 147 28.67 5.21 10.39
C ASP A 147 27.84 5.49 9.13
N THR A 148 26.58 5.06 9.09
CA THR A 148 25.67 5.43 8.00
C THR A 148 25.25 6.90 8.05
N ASN A 149 25.45 7.59 9.16
CA ASN A 149 25.26 9.04 9.24
C ASN A 149 26.25 9.81 8.35
N PHE A 150 27.44 9.25 8.06
CA PHE A 150 28.31 9.78 7.01
C PHE A 150 27.59 9.77 5.66
N ALA A 151 26.99 8.63 5.31
CA ALA A 151 26.27 8.52 4.04
C ALA A 151 24.94 9.29 4.05
N ALA A 152 24.38 9.59 5.24
CA ALA A 152 23.27 10.53 5.36
C ALA A 152 23.72 11.95 4.99
N ASP A 153 24.90 12.39 5.43
CA ASP A 153 25.46 13.65 4.97
C ASP A 153 25.71 13.66 3.45
N LEU A 154 26.16 12.53 2.89
CA LEU A 154 26.33 12.34 1.45
C LEU A 154 24.99 12.47 0.70
N THR A 155 23.94 11.83 1.19
CA THR A 155 22.59 11.98 0.64
C THR A 155 22.12 13.43 0.70
N ILE A 156 22.36 14.14 1.81
CA ILE A 156 21.91 15.52 1.97
C ILE A 156 22.59 16.47 0.98
N VAL A 157 23.89 16.31 0.72
CA VAL A 157 24.57 17.20 -0.24
C VAL A 157 24.10 16.94 -1.68
N GLU A 158 23.79 15.70 -2.06
CA GLU A 158 23.18 15.41 -3.37
C GLU A 158 21.72 15.89 -3.44
N GLU A 159 20.89 15.54 -2.46
CA GLU A 159 19.45 15.83 -2.46
C GLU A 159 19.15 17.33 -2.34
N ALA A 160 19.96 18.07 -1.57
CA ALA A 160 19.87 19.54 -1.51
C ALA A 160 20.35 20.19 -2.82
N SER A 161 21.40 19.66 -3.45
CA SER A 161 21.86 20.15 -4.76
C SER A 161 20.81 19.89 -5.84
N GLU A 162 20.18 18.72 -5.82
CA GLU A 162 19.08 18.37 -6.72
C GLU A 162 17.89 19.32 -6.52
N LEU A 163 17.51 19.61 -5.27
CA LEU A 163 16.44 20.55 -4.96
C LEU A 163 16.74 21.95 -5.50
N ILE A 164 17.97 22.44 -5.29
CA ILE A 164 18.42 23.74 -5.81
C ILE A 164 18.34 23.76 -7.34
N ARG A 165 18.82 22.70 -7.99
CA ARG A 165 18.78 22.57 -9.46
C ARG A 165 17.36 22.60 -9.99
N ARG A 166 16.43 21.86 -9.38
CA ARG A 166 15.00 21.88 -9.74
C ARG A 166 14.38 23.26 -9.58
N ILE A 167 14.72 24.00 -8.52
CA ILE A 167 14.19 25.35 -8.28
C ILE A 167 14.76 26.36 -9.27
N THR A 168 16.06 26.31 -9.53
CA THR A 168 16.80 27.36 -10.27
C THR A 168 16.84 27.11 -11.77
N GLU A 169 17.06 25.87 -12.19
CA GLU A 169 17.16 25.46 -13.60
C GLU A 169 15.84 24.92 -14.17
N LYS A 170 14.94 24.43 -13.30
CA LYS A 170 13.63 23.87 -13.69
C LYS A 170 13.75 22.69 -14.67
N ASP A 171 14.77 21.87 -14.48
CA ASP A 171 15.07 20.68 -15.30
C ASP A 171 14.14 19.49 -14.99
N ARG A 172 13.57 19.44 -13.77
CA ARG A 172 12.64 18.40 -13.28
C ARG A 172 11.51 19.02 -12.45
N PRO A 173 10.38 18.29 -12.24
CA PRO A 173 9.21 18.89 -11.62
C PRO A 173 9.33 19.05 -10.09
N LEU A 174 8.56 20.01 -9.56
CA LEU A 174 8.33 20.23 -8.14
C LEU A 174 6.90 19.80 -7.76
N PRO A 175 6.65 19.34 -6.51
CA PRO A 175 7.62 19.22 -5.42
C PRO A 175 8.64 18.12 -5.67
N GLN A 176 9.85 18.27 -5.12
CA GLN A 176 10.77 17.15 -4.93
C GLN A 176 10.31 16.35 -3.70
N PHE A 177 10.11 15.05 -3.86
CA PHE A 177 9.87 14.13 -2.74
C PHE A 177 11.17 13.46 -2.33
N THR A 178 11.38 13.26 -1.04
CA THR A 178 12.51 12.43 -0.59
C THR A 178 12.35 10.98 -1.04
N SER A 179 13.45 10.26 -1.20
CA SER A 179 13.46 8.88 -1.70
C SER A 179 14.27 7.90 -0.84
N CYS A 180 14.79 8.35 0.30
CA CYS A 180 15.63 7.53 1.18
C CYS A 180 14.88 6.41 1.93
N CYS A 181 13.53 6.48 1.99
CA CYS A 181 12.67 5.49 2.63
C CYS A 181 12.14 4.47 1.60
N PRO A 182 12.63 3.22 1.57
CA PRO A 182 12.23 2.23 0.56
C PRO A 182 10.76 1.83 0.64
N GLY A 183 10.15 1.88 1.83
CA GLY A 183 8.71 1.64 1.97
C GLY A 183 7.86 2.74 1.34
N TRP A 184 8.33 4.00 1.38
CA TRP A 184 7.69 5.10 0.68
C TRP A 184 7.91 5.01 -0.83
N VAL A 185 9.15 4.76 -1.28
CA VAL A 185 9.45 4.57 -2.70
C VAL A 185 8.57 3.47 -3.29
N HIS A 186 8.53 2.29 -2.66
CA HIS A 186 7.71 1.20 -3.18
C HIS A 186 6.20 1.48 -3.10
N PHE A 187 5.75 2.26 -2.12
CA PHE A 187 4.38 2.75 -2.08
C PHE A 187 4.08 3.67 -3.27
N ALA A 188 4.98 4.61 -3.59
CA ALA A 188 4.83 5.49 -4.74
C ALA A 188 4.84 4.71 -6.07
N GLU A 189 5.76 3.74 -6.23
CA GLU A 189 5.80 2.85 -7.40
C GLU A 189 4.46 2.13 -7.65
N ILE A 190 3.77 1.71 -6.58
CA ILE A 190 2.53 0.94 -6.68
C ILE A 190 1.29 1.84 -6.80
N TYR A 191 1.22 2.91 -6.00
CA TYR A 191 -0.03 3.66 -5.77
C TYR A 191 -0.02 5.08 -6.32
N ALA A 192 1.15 5.62 -6.67
CA ALA A 192 1.29 6.99 -7.16
C ALA A 192 2.44 7.09 -8.20
N PRO A 193 2.43 6.25 -9.26
CA PRO A 193 3.53 6.21 -10.24
C PRO A 193 3.74 7.54 -10.97
N GLU A 194 2.71 8.40 -11.02
CA GLU A 194 2.82 9.77 -11.53
C GLU A 194 3.79 10.65 -10.73
N LEU A 195 4.11 10.27 -9.48
CA LEU A 195 5.07 10.97 -8.63
C LEU A 195 6.51 10.49 -8.81
N LEU A 196 6.77 9.44 -9.59
CA LEU A 196 8.14 8.94 -9.78
C LEU A 196 9.10 9.99 -10.35
N PRO A 197 8.71 10.85 -11.31
CA PRO A 197 9.56 11.96 -11.76
C PRO A 197 9.81 13.03 -10.68
N HIS A 198 8.98 13.05 -9.63
CA HIS A 198 9.11 13.96 -8.51
C HIS A 198 9.98 13.42 -7.38
N LEU A 199 10.20 12.11 -7.27
CA LEU A 199 11.13 11.54 -6.30
C LEU A 199 12.55 12.06 -6.58
N SER A 200 13.29 12.38 -5.52
CA SER A 200 14.72 12.67 -5.54
C SER A 200 15.46 11.49 -6.15
N THR A 201 16.37 11.75 -7.08
CA THR A 201 17.19 10.71 -7.71
C THR A 201 18.32 10.25 -6.79
N ALA A 202 18.68 11.03 -5.78
CA ALA A 202 19.67 10.66 -4.78
C ALA A 202 19.27 9.32 -4.11
N LYS A 203 20.18 8.34 -4.09
CA LYS A 203 19.98 7.07 -3.37
C LYS A 203 19.84 7.32 -1.87
N SER A 204 19.27 6.35 -1.16
CA SER A 204 19.27 6.42 0.30
C SER A 204 20.70 6.38 0.89
N PRO A 205 20.88 6.73 2.17
CA PRO A 205 22.19 6.63 2.81
C PRO A 205 22.83 5.23 2.68
N ILE A 206 22.04 4.16 2.79
CA ILE A 206 22.53 2.79 2.61
C ILE A 206 22.87 2.52 1.13
N GLY A 207 22.01 2.96 0.20
CA GLY A 207 22.24 2.81 -1.24
C GLY A 207 23.45 3.61 -1.75
N MET A 208 23.82 4.70 -1.08
CA MET A 208 25.05 5.45 -1.34
C MET A 208 26.27 4.84 -0.64
N GLN A 209 26.11 4.34 0.59
CA GLN A 209 27.22 3.82 1.36
C GLN A 209 27.78 2.52 0.78
N GLY A 210 26.93 1.61 0.31
CA GLY A 210 27.36 0.34 -0.32
C GLY A 210 28.40 0.52 -1.43
N PRO A 211 28.08 1.25 -2.51
CA PRO A 211 29.04 1.47 -3.58
C PRO A 211 30.25 2.30 -3.14
N THR A 212 30.09 3.26 -2.21
CA THR A 212 31.21 4.03 -1.66
C THR A 212 32.18 3.13 -0.86
N VAL A 213 31.66 2.17 -0.09
CA VAL A 213 32.46 1.20 0.67
C VAL A 213 33.25 0.30 -0.29
N LYS A 214 32.61 -0.18 -1.36
CA LYS A 214 33.25 -1.09 -2.31
C LYS A 214 34.13 -0.39 -3.34
N THR A 215 34.15 0.94 -3.39
CA THR A 215 35.01 1.69 -4.32
C THR A 215 36.01 2.54 -3.54
N TYR A 216 35.59 3.71 -3.09
CA TYR A 216 36.42 4.69 -2.41
C TYR A 216 37.08 4.14 -1.14
N PHE A 217 36.32 3.53 -0.23
CA PHE A 217 36.86 2.97 1.01
C PHE A 217 37.80 1.80 0.72
N ALA A 218 37.39 0.85 -0.13
CA ALA A 218 38.23 -0.27 -0.54
C ALA A 218 39.58 0.21 -1.10
N GLN A 219 39.57 1.22 -1.97
CA GLN A 219 40.78 1.82 -2.54
C GLN A 219 41.67 2.46 -1.47
N LYS A 220 41.10 3.30 -0.58
CA LYS A 220 41.86 4.00 0.46
C LYS A 220 42.43 3.04 1.52
N MET A 221 41.75 1.93 1.77
CA MET A 221 42.16 0.91 2.73
C MET A 221 43.03 -0.20 2.10
N GLY A 222 43.21 -0.20 0.78
CA GLY A 222 44.00 -1.21 0.06
C GLY A 222 43.35 -2.60 0.07
N LEU A 223 42.02 -2.67 0.06
CA LEU A 223 41.24 -3.92 0.10
C LEU A 223 40.76 -4.32 -1.30
N ASP A 224 40.70 -5.64 -1.58
CA ASP A 224 40.01 -6.13 -2.78
C ASP A 224 38.49 -6.03 -2.57
N PRO A 225 37.76 -5.27 -3.39
CA PRO A 225 36.31 -5.12 -3.26
C PRO A 225 35.55 -6.44 -3.38
N ARG A 226 36.11 -7.48 -4.01
CA ARG A 226 35.51 -8.83 -4.09
C ARG A 226 35.55 -9.60 -2.76
N GLN A 227 36.42 -9.20 -1.86
CA GLN A 227 36.54 -9.78 -0.52
C GLN A 227 35.66 -9.07 0.50
N ILE A 228 35.22 -7.85 0.21
CA ILE A 228 34.37 -7.07 1.10
C ILE A 228 32.96 -7.66 1.12
N VAL A 229 32.49 -7.99 2.34
CA VAL A 229 31.09 -8.23 2.66
C VAL A 229 30.58 -7.03 3.43
N HIS A 230 29.79 -6.19 2.75
CA HIS A 230 29.21 -4.98 3.36
C HIS A 230 27.86 -5.30 3.98
N VAL A 231 27.71 -4.98 5.27
CA VAL A 231 26.52 -5.23 6.07
C VAL A 231 25.95 -3.92 6.59
N ALA A 232 24.67 -3.65 6.33
CA ALA A 232 23.97 -2.52 6.91
C ALA A 232 23.18 -2.94 8.15
N LEU A 233 23.53 -2.39 9.32
CA LEU A 233 22.77 -2.49 10.56
C LEU A 233 21.73 -1.37 10.63
N THR A 234 20.44 -1.72 10.62
CA THR A 234 19.38 -0.73 10.37
C THR A 234 18.08 -0.98 11.15
N PRO A 235 17.29 0.05 11.49
CA PRO A 235 15.99 -0.14 12.16
C PRO A 235 14.88 -0.69 11.23
N CYS A 236 15.19 -1.01 9.97
CA CYS A 236 14.22 -1.16 8.90
C CYS A 236 14.32 -2.50 8.18
N THR A 237 13.19 -3.20 8.05
CA THR A 237 13.13 -4.43 7.24
C THR A 237 13.14 -4.13 5.75
N ALA A 238 12.51 -3.04 5.29
CA ALA A 238 12.44 -2.69 3.86
C ALA A 238 13.80 -2.39 3.23
N LYS A 239 14.85 -2.14 4.03
CA LYS A 239 16.23 -2.05 3.53
C LYS A 239 16.73 -3.39 2.97
N LYS A 240 16.24 -4.53 3.48
CA LYS A 240 16.51 -5.86 2.90
C LYS A 240 15.97 -5.96 1.47
N PHE A 241 14.80 -5.37 1.19
CA PHE A 241 14.28 -5.26 -0.17
C PHE A 241 15.13 -4.29 -1.01
N GLU A 242 15.46 -3.11 -0.49
CA GLU A 242 16.20 -2.09 -1.23
C GLU A 242 17.52 -2.59 -1.78
N ILE A 243 18.37 -3.22 -0.95
CA ILE A 243 19.69 -3.71 -1.38
C ILE A 243 19.63 -4.85 -2.41
N ARG A 244 18.42 -5.35 -2.72
CA ARG A 244 18.14 -6.41 -3.69
C ARG A 244 17.44 -5.90 -4.94
N ARG A 245 17.17 -4.59 -5.02
CA ARG A 245 16.62 -3.98 -6.23
C ARG A 245 17.64 -4.11 -7.35
N GLU A 246 17.15 -4.36 -8.56
CA GLU A 246 18.01 -4.67 -9.71
C GLU A 246 19.00 -3.54 -9.97
N GLU A 247 18.57 -2.29 -9.84
CA GLU A 247 19.38 -1.09 -10.06
C GLU A 247 20.44 -0.79 -8.97
N MET A 248 20.55 -1.60 -7.91
CA MET A 248 21.50 -1.40 -6.80
C MET A 248 22.82 -2.18 -7.03
N HIS A 249 23.49 -1.85 -8.13
CA HIS A 249 24.73 -2.51 -8.60
C HIS A 249 25.84 -1.54 -9.04
N ALA A 250 25.88 -0.31 -8.50
CA ALA A 250 26.85 0.69 -8.96
C ALA A 250 28.33 0.27 -8.76
N ALA A 251 28.63 -0.46 -7.69
CA ALA A 251 29.95 -1.05 -7.47
C ALA A 251 30.30 -2.11 -8.52
N ALA A 252 29.32 -2.90 -8.97
CA ALA A 252 29.53 -3.89 -10.02
C ALA A 252 29.95 -3.23 -11.32
N ASP A 253 29.24 -2.17 -11.72
CA ASP A 253 29.51 -1.42 -12.94
C ASP A 253 30.88 -0.74 -12.87
N TYR A 254 31.18 -0.10 -11.73
CA TYR A 254 32.45 0.59 -11.52
C TYR A 254 33.65 -0.36 -11.67
N HIS A 255 33.55 -1.58 -11.13
CA HIS A 255 34.63 -2.57 -11.17
C HIS A 255 34.59 -3.50 -12.39
N GLY A 256 33.51 -3.50 -13.17
CA GLY A 256 33.25 -4.48 -14.21
C GLY A 256 33.15 -5.91 -13.67
N VAL A 257 32.54 -6.09 -12.49
CA VAL A 257 32.42 -7.40 -11.82
C VAL A 257 30.95 -7.81 -11.71
N GLU A 258 30.52 -8.69 -12.61
CA GLU A 258 29.16 -9.22 -12.64
C GLU A 258 28.76 -9.88 -11.31
N GLY A 259 27.55 -9.60 -10.84
CA GLY A 259 27.00 -10.17 -9.61
C GLY A 259 27.51 -9.57 -8.30
N MET A 260 28.40 -8.57 -8.35
CA MET A 260 28.75 -7.78 -7.17
C MET A 260 27.53 -6.96 -6.73
N ARG A 261 27.16 -7.03 -5.45
CA ARG A 261 26.13 -6.15 -4.88
C ARG A 261 26.77 -4.94 -4.23
N ASP A 262 26.06 -3.81 -4.22
CA ASP A 262 26.47 -2.62 -3.48
C ASP A 262 26.56 -2.89 -1.97
N THR A 263 25.52 -3.50 -1.42
CA THR A 263 25.45 -3.95 -0.02
C THR A 263 25.03 -5.42 0.01
N ASP A 264 25.75 -6.24 0.79
CA ASP A 264 25.57 -7.69 0.78
C ASP A 264 24.47 -8.15 1.73
N GLN A 265 24.40 -7.60 2.94
CA GLN A 265 23.39 -8.02 3.91
C GLN A 265 22.85 -6.83 4.67
N VAL A 266 21.64 -6.99 5.19
CA VAL A 266 21.01 -6.07 6.12
C VAL A 266 20.65 -6.85 7.38
N ILE A 267 21.11 -6.39 8.53
CA ILE A 267 20.66 -6.91 9.83
C ILE A 267 19.91 -5.80 10.57
N THR A 268 18.85 -6.17 11.27
CA THR A 268 18.05 -5.24 12.06
C THR A 268 18.57 -5.08 13.49
N THR A 269 18.09 -4.06 14.19
CA THR A 269 18.36 -3.86 15.63
C THR A 269 18.04 -5.12 16.45
N ARG A 270 16.89 -5.75 16.20
CA ARG A 270 16.49 -6.99 16.89
C ARG A 270 17.35 -8.19 16.50
N GLU A 271 17.72 -8.33 15.23
CA GLU A 271 18.65 -9.38 14.77
C GLU A 271 20.00 -9.28 15.49
N LEU A 272 20.58 -8.08 15.56
CA LEU A 272 21.83 -7.86 16.29
C LEU A 272 21.69 -8.21 17.77
N ALA A 273 20.62 -7.75 18.42
CA ALA A 273 20.39 -8.03 19.84
C ALA A 273 20.24 -9.53 20.12
N ARG A 274 19.47 -10.26 19.29
CA ARG A 274 19.33 -11.72 19.41
C ARG A 274 20.67 -12.42 19.20
N TRP A 275 21.44 -12.01 18.21
CA TRP A 275 22.77 -12.58 17.95
C TRP A 275 23.73 -12.32 19.13
N ALA A 276 23.78 -11.10 19.65
CA ALA A 276 24.59 -10.76 20.82
C ALA A 276 24.26 -11.62 22.05
N LYS A 277 22.96 -11.78 22.34
CA LYS A 277 22.47 -12.63 23.44
C LYS A 277 22.85 -14.10 23.21
N ALA A 278 22.67 -14.61 21.98
CA ALA A 278 23.02 -15.99 21.63
C ALA A 278 24.54 -16.26 21.68
N ALA A 279 25.36 -15.26 21.39
CA ALA A 279 26.82 -15.31 21.51
C ALA A 279 27.33 -15.17 22.95
N GLY A 280 26.43 -14.91 23.92
CA GLY A 280 26.79 -14.77 25.33
C GLY A 280 27.58 -13.49 25.64
N ILE A 281 27.43 -12.43 24.83
CA ILE A 281 28.09 -11.15 25.07
C ILE A 281 27.49 -10.47 26.30
N ASP A 282 28.32 -10.13 27.29
CA ASP A 282 27.92 -9.31 28.43
C ASP A 282 27.88 -7.82 28.03
N TRP A 283 26.68 -7.33 27.74
CA TRP A 283 26.42 -5.93 27.38
C TRP A 283 26.97 -4.92 28.39
N ASN A 284 26.88 -5.24 29.69
CA ASN A 284 27.29 -4.30 30.74
C ASN A 284 28.81 -4.18 30.82
N ALA A 285 29.54 -5.26 30.49
CA ALA A 285 30.99 -5.29 30.45
C ALA A 285 31.60 -4.64 29.19
N LEU A 286 30.82 -4.38 28.14
CA LEU A 286 31.33 -3.68 26.94
C LEU A 286 31.75 -2.26 27.29
N GLU A 287 32.99 -1.91 26.98
CA GLU A 287 33.48 -0.53 26.99
C GLU A 287 33.14 0.16 25.67
N ASP A 288 32.88 1.47 25.70
CA ASP A 288 32.58 2.23 24.51
C ASP A 288 33.73 2.19 23.50
N SER A 289 33.40 2.05 22.22
CA SER A 289 34.37 2.02 21.13
C SER A 289 34.00 3.03 20.04
N ALA A 290 35.00 3.64 19.43
CA ALA A 290 34.78 4.62 18.34
C ALA A 290 34.65 3.93 16.99
N TYR A 291 33.92 4.52 16.04
CA TYR A 291 33.94 4.06 14.64
C TYR A 291 35.36 4.05 14.06
N ASP A 292 35.55 3.23 13.03
CA ASP A 292 36.79 3.24 12.26
C ASP A 292 36.96 4.54 11.47
N SER A 293 38.20 4.91 11.17
CA SER A 293 38.50 6.09 10.35
C SER A 293 38.03 5.89 8.92
N LEU A 294 37.64 6.98 8.23
CA LEU A 294 37.10 6.99 6.87
C LEU A 294 35.65 6.47 6.82
N MET A 295 34.68 7.39 6.73
CA MET A 295 33.23 7.14 6.82
C MET A 295 32.74 6.80 8.23
N GLY A 296 33.46 7.28 9.25
CA GLY A 296 33.11 7.16 10.66
C GLY A 296 32.67 8.48 11.29
N LYS A 297 32.88 9.62 10.62
CA LYS A 297 32.45 10.95 11.09
C LYS A 297 31.18 11.40 10.39
N ALA A 298 30.27 11.95 11.17
CA ALA A 298 29.02 12.51 10.69
C ALA A 298 28.73 13.87 11.32
N SER A 299 27.88 14.66 10.65
CA SER A 299 27.31 15.88 11.20
C SER A 299 26.04 15.59 12.02
N GLY A 300 25.60 16.57 12.81
CA GLY A 300 24.30 16.53 13.49
C GLY A 300 23.12 16.43 12.51
N ALA A 301 23.25 16.95 11.28
CA ALA A 301 22.26 16.78 10.22
C ALA A 301 22.13 15.30 9.80
N GLY A 302 23.24 14.56 9.70
CA GLY A 302 23.23 13.12 9.46
C GLY A 302 22.63 12.32 10.63
N VAL A 303 22.81 12.78 11.88
CA VAL A 303 22.24 12.12 13.07
C VAL A 303 20.72 12.19 13.10
N ILE A 304 20.12 13.35 12.80
CA ILE A 304 18.66 13.53 12.88
C ILE A 304 17.90 12.85 11.75
N PHE A 305 18.59 12.32 10.72
CA PHE A 305 17.99 11.62 9.58
C PHE A 305 17.06 10.46 9.98
N GLY A 306 17.27 9.88 11.18
CA GLY A 306 16.42 8.83 11.74
C GLY A 306 15.03 9.30 12.20
N ASN A 307 14.81 10.61 12.34
CA ASN A 307 13.57 11.23 12.79
C ASN A 307 12.72 11.66 11.60
N THR A 308 11.39 11.60 11.77
CA THR A 308 10.48 12.33 10.87
C THR A 308 10.76 13.84 10.94
N GLY A 309 10.98 14.45 9.78
CA GLY A 309 11.38 15.84 9.59
C GLY A 309 12.89 16.08 9.67
N GLY A 310 13.68 15.06 10.02
CA GLY A 310 15.13 15.19 10.11
C GLY A 310 15.81 15.33 8.75
N VAL A 311 15.31 14.64 7.71
CA VAL A 311 15.83 14.75 6.34
C VAL A 311 15.52 16.13 5.78
N MET A 312 14.28 16.59 5.96
CA MET A 312 13.81 17.93 5.63
C MET A 312 14.70 18.99 6.27
N GLU A 313 14.89 18.93 7.59
CA GLU A 313 15.71 19.89 8.32
C GLU A 313 17.17 19.87 7.83
N ALA A 314 17.77 18.69 7.67
CA ALA A 314 19.14 18.53 7.19
C ALA A 314 19.34 19.10 5.77
N ALA A 315 18.41 18.83 4.85
CA ALA A 315 18.46 19.33 3.47
C ALA A 315 18.33 20.86 3.44
N LEU A 316 17.43 21.43 4.25
CA LEU A 316 17.27 22.89 4.33
C LEU A 316 18.52 23.57 4.90
N ARG A 317 19.20 22.99 5.90
CA ARG A 317 20.49 23.51 6.42
C ARG A 317 21.53 23.65 5.31
N THR A 318 21.68 22.63 4.47
CA THR A 318 22.65 22.63 3.36
C THR A 318 22.19 23.54 2.22
N ALA A 319 20.92 23.47 1.83
CA ALA A 319 20.36 24.31 0.78
C ALA A 319 20.53 25.81 1.10
N TYR A 320 20.35 26.20 2.36
CA TYR A 320 20.59 27.58 2.80
C TYR A 320 22.02 28.04 2.52
N SER A 321 23.00 27.22 2.88
CA SER A 321 24.41 27.56 2.67
C SER A 321 24.75 27.68 1.19
N TYR A 322 24.30 26.73 0.37
CA TYR A 322 24.57 26.74 -1.06
C TYR A 322 23.89 27.91 -1.80
N LEU A 323 22.67 28.28 -1.42
CA LEU A 323 21.93 29.38 -2.05
C LEU A 323 22.40 30.77 -1.60
N THR A 324 22.85 30.92 -0.35
CA THR A 324 23.15 32.24 0.23
C THR A 324 24.63 32.52 0.38
N GLY A 325 25.49 31.50 0.34
CA GLY A 325 26.92 31.58 0.65
C GLY A 325 27.20 31.87 2.13
N LYS A 326 26.22 31.68 3.03
CA LYS A 326 26.31 31.95 4.47
C LYS A 326 25.99 30.69 5.28
N GLU A 327 26.54 30.61 6.49
CA GLU A 327 26.18 29.54 7.43
C GLU A 327 24.68 29.56 7.75
N ALA A 328 24.09 28.37 7.90
CA ALA A 328 22.70 28.22 8.27
C ALA A 328 22.44 28.86 9.66
N PRO A 329 21.43 29.73 9.81
CA PRO A 329 21.16 30.38 11.08
C PRO A 329 20.68 29.36 12.12
N GLU A 330 20.87 29.67 13.41
CA GLU A 330 20.48 28.76 14.51
C GLU A 330 19.00 28.33 14.43
N ALA A 331 18.12 29.21 13.97
CA ALA A 331 16.71 28.89 13.76
C ALA A 331 16.47 27.76 12.74
N LEU A 332 17.38 27.59 11.77
CA LEU A 332 17.35 26.50 10.80
C LEU A 332 18.09 25.26 11.29
N LEU A 333 19.08 25.43 12.17
CA LEU A 333 19.68 24.32 12.93
C LEU A 333 18.70 23.74 13.96
N GLN A 334 17.62 24.44 14.28
CA GLN A 334 16.55 23.97 15.14
C GLN A 334 15.20 24.28 14.50
N PHE A 335 14.97 23.77 13.29
CA PHE A 335 13.78 24.11 12.53
C PHE A 335 12.53 23.42 13.10
N THR A 336 12.00 23.96 14.20
CA THR A 336 10.87 23.40 14.95
C THR A 336 9.59 23.15 14.14
N PRO A 337 9.23 23.91 13.08
CA PRO A 337 7.99 23.66 12.33
C PRO A 337 7.92 22.28 11.66
N VAL A 338 9.07 21.65 11.35
CA VAL A 338 9.11 20.32 10.72
C VAL A 338 9.35 19.20 11.73
N ARG A 339 9.70 19.55 12.97
CA ARG A 339 9.79 18.63 14.11
C ARG A 339 8.41 18.37 14.69
N GLY A 340 8.22 17.22 15.33
CA GLY A 340 6.97 16.87 15.98
C GLY A 340 6.57 15.42 15.74
N TYR A 341 5.33 15.11 16.09
CA TYR A 341 4.76 13.77 15.97
C TYR A 341 3.34 13.76 15.38
N GLU A 342 2.97 14.82 14.66
CA GLU A 342 1.78 14.89 13.84
C GLU A 342 2.02 14.17 12.50
N GLY A 343 1.01 13.44 12.00
CA GLY A 343 1.17 12.60 10.79
C GLY A 343 1.54 13.36 9.51
N ALA A 344 1.19 14.64 9.44
CA ALA A 344 1.65 15.56 8.41
C ALA A 344 1.89 16.95 9.04
N ARG A 345 3.01 17.57 8.68
CA ARG A 345 3.39 18.93 9.08
C ARG A 345 3.75 19.73 7.84
N GLU A 346 3.40 21.01 7.84
CA GLU A 346 3.66 21.91 6.74
C GLU A 346 4.34 23.16 7.28
N ALA A 347 5.31 23.68 6.53
CA ALA A 347 6.03 24.89 6.92
C ALA A 347 6.37 25.73 5.69
N GLN A 348 6.73 26.99 5.95
CA GLN A 348 7.34 27.87 4.98
C GLN A 348 8.69 28.31 5.55
N VAL A 349 9.72 28.29 4.70
CA VAL A 349 11.08 28.69 5.06
C VAL A 349 11.61 29.67 4.04
N GLU A 350 12.22 30.74 4.53
CA GLU A 350 12.86 31.77 3.71
C GLU A 350 14.35 31.48 3.59
N ILE A 351 14.83 31.33 2.35
CA ILE A 351 16.24 31.09 2.03
C ILE A 351 16.70 32.15 1.02
N GLY A 352 17.41 33.17 1.50
CA GLY A 352 17.71 34.34 0.67
C GLY A 352 16.42 35.01 0.21
N ASP A 353 16.24 35.12 -1.11
CA ASP A 353 15.02 35.68 -1.73
C ASP A 353 13.97 34.61 -2.07
N LEU A 354 14.22 33.34 -1.71
CA LEU A 354 13.32 32.21 -2.01
C LEU A 354 12.44 31.87 -0.80
N SER A 355 11.13 31.85 -1.04
CA SER A 355 10.13 31.39 -0.09
C SER A 355 9.73 29.94 -0.41
N LEU A 356 10.27 28.97 0.32
CA LEU A 356 10.02 27.55 0.10
C LEU A 356 8.90 27.03 1.01
N ARG A 357 7.81 26.56 0.40
CA ARG A 357 6.80 25.72 1.07
C ARG A 357 7.25 24.28 1.11
N VAL A 358 7.28 23.71 2.31
CA VAL A 358 7.73 22.35 2.58
C VAL A 358 6.71 21.55 3.37
N ALA A 359 6.74 20.22 3.26
CA ALA A 359 5.92 19.33 4.06
C ALA A 359 6.70 18.10 4.54
N VAL A 360 6.33 17.59 5.71
CA VAL A 360 6.86 16.37 6.30
C VAL A 360 5.69 15.45 6.60
N VAL A 361 5.76 14.23 6.09
CA VAL A 361 4.72 13.23 6.26
C VAL A 361 5.35 11.94 6.75
N TYR A 362 4.72 11.30 7.74
CA TYR A 362 5.08 9.93 8.09
C TYR A 362 3.85 9.04 8.12
N GLY A 363 4.02 7.75 7.84
CA GLY A 363 2.91 6.82 7.63
C GLY A 363 2.42 6.93 6.19
N THR A 364 2.53 5.86 5.40
CA THR A 364 2.03 5.90 4.00
C THR A 364 0.51 6.07 3.91
N ALA A 365 -0.25 5.77 4.98
CA ALA A 365 -1.66 6.18 5.09
C ALA A 365 -1.81 7.71 5.12
N ASN A 366 -0.99 8.41 5.91
CA ASN A 366 -0.96 9.88 5.92
C ASN A 366 -0.42 10.43 4.60
N ALA A 367 0.54 9.75 3.95
CA ALA A 367 1.03 10.13 2.63
C ALA A 367 -0.10 10.10 1.60
N ARG A 368 -0.90 9.02 1.53
CA ARG A 368 -2.09 8.95 0.67
C ARG A 368 -3.03 10.13 0.91
N ASN A 369 -3.36 10.40 2.17
CA ASN A 369 -4.26 11.51 2.54
C ASN A 369 -3.65 12.88 2.20
N PHE A 370 -2.34 13.05 2.40
CA PHE A 370 -1.63 14.29 2.08
C PHE A 370 -1.60 14.54 0.57
N LEU A 371 -1.29 13.53 -0.23
CA LEU A 371 -1.28 13.62 -1.70
C LEU A 371 -2.66 14.00 -2.24
N GLN A 372 -3.72 13.37 -1.72
CA GLN A 372 -5.10 13.73 -2.08
C GLN A 372 -5.39 15.21 -1.75
N ARG A 373 -5.08 15.67 -0.53
CA ARG A 373 -5.28 17.08 -0.14
C ARG A 373 -4.44 18.04 -0.97
N MET A 374 -3.21 17.67 -1.32
CA MET A 374 -2.32 18.46 -2.17
C MET A 374 -2.94 18.66 -3.56
N GLN A 375 -3.51 17.60 -4.13
CA GLN A 375 -4.19 17.64 -5.42
C GLN A 375 -5.49 18.47 -5.36
N GLU A 376 -6.35 18.22 -4.37
CA GLU A 376 -7.64 18.91 -4.20
C GLU A 376 -7.49 20.42 -3.94
N SER A 377 -6.51 20.80 -3.12
CA SER A 377 -6.27 22.21 -2.78
C SER A 377 -5.52 22.98 -3.86
N GLY A 378 -4.86 22.29 -4.80
CA GLY A 378 -3.92 22.88 -5.76
C GLY A 378 -2.70 23.53 -5.11
N LYS A 379 -2.45 23.29 -3.82
CA LYS A 379 -1.37 23.91 -3.05
C LYS A 379 -0.02 23.38 -3.52
N GLN A 380 0.83 24.30 -3.96
CA GLN A 380 2.15 23.97 -4.52
C GLN A 380 3.21 23.87 -3.41
N TYR A 381 3.97 22.77 -3.40
CA TYR A 381 5.12 22.57 -2.51
C TYR A 381 6.42 22.53 -3.32
N HIS A 382 7.54 22.81 -2.65
CA HIS A 382 8.87 22.71 -3.26
C HIS A 382 9.56 21.41 -2.83
N PHE A 383 9.43 21.04 -1.56
CA PHE A 383 10.10 19.85 -1.02
C PHE A 383 9.20 19.14 -0.01
N VAL A 384 9.08 17.82 -0.15
CA VAL A 384 8.22 16.99 0.70
C VAL A 384 9.00 15.78 1.20
N GLU A 385 9.18 15.67 2.50
CA GLU A 385 9.72 14.45 3.12
C GLU A 385 8.60 13.44 3.36
N VAL A 386 8.78 12.19 2.93
CA VAL A 386 7.87 11.10 3.27
C VAL A 386 8.61 9.93 3.89
N MET A 387 8.18 9.54 5.08
CA MET A 387 8.66 8.36 5.79
C MET A 387 7.54 7.34 5.95
N ALA A 388 7.78 6.07 5.62
CA ALA A 388 6.73 5.06 5.76
C ALA A 388 6.32 4.82 7.22
N CYS A 389 7.27 4.81 8.16
CA CYS A 389 7.02 4.36 9.54
C CYS A 389 6.68 5.52 10.51
N PRO A 390 5.88 5.28 11.56
CA PRO A 390 5.59 6.27 12.60
C PRO A 390 6.85 6.86 13.23
N GLY A 391 6.96 8.19 13.27
CA GLY A 391 8.13 8.88 13.81
C GLY A 391 9.39 8.83 12.94
N GLY A 392 9.33 8.26 11.72
CA GLY A 392 10.49 8.05 10.86
C GLY A 392 11.14 6.69 11.07
N CYS A 393 12.43 6.57 10.75
CA CYS A 393 13.18 5.32 10.91
C CYS A 393 13.25 4.84 12.38
N ILE A 394 13.08 5.75 13.33
CA ILE A 394 13.03 5.47 14.77
C ILE A 394 11.95 4.47 15.18
N GLY A 395 10.85 4.41 14.42
CA GLY A 395 9.74 3.48 14.55
C GLY A 395 9.75 2.39 13.47
N GLY A 396 10.89 2.15 12.82
CA GLY A 396 11.04 1.18 11.75
C GLY A 396 10.71 -0.26 12.19
N GLY A 397 10.26 -1.08 11.25
CA GLY A 397 9.80 -2.44 11.51
C GLY A 397 10.84 -3.39 12.10
N GLY A 398 12.13 -3.03 12.11
CA GLY A 398 13.25 -3.79 12.69
C GLY A 398 13.68 -3.35 14.10
N GLN A 399 13.02 -2.35 14.69
CA GLN A 399 13.33 -1.84 16.03
C GLN A 399 12.83 -2.75 17.17
N PRO A 400 13.32 -2.63 18.40
CA PRO A 400 12.83 -3.41 19.54
C PRO A 400 11.31 -3.36 19.67
N LYS A 401 10.72 -4.50 20.07
CA LYS A 401 9.28 -4.62 20.31
C LYS A 401 8.98 -4.18 21.72
N ASP A 402 8.06 -3.23 21.89
CA ASP A 402 7.54 -2.89 23.21
C ASP A 402 6.01 -2.88 23.18
N LEU A 403 5.44 -4.07 23.36
CA LEU A 403 3.99 -4.32 23.24
C LEU A 403 3.21 -3.92 24.50
N MET A 404 3.92 -3.65 25.60
CA MET A 404 3.33 -3.34 26.90
C MET A 404 3.44 -1.85 27.24
N LYS A 405 4.25 -1.08 26.51
CA LYS A 405 4.37 0.37 26.66
C LYS A 405 3.59 1.12 25.58
N ASP A 406 3.41 2.41 25.82
CA ASP A 406 2.98 3.34 24.80
C ASP A 406 4.06 3.45 23.71
N ALA A 407 3.72 2.96 22.51
CA ALA A 407 4.62 2.94 21.38
C ALA A 407 4.99 4.34 20.88
N ASP A 408 4.10 5.33 21.03
CA ASP A 408 4.34 6.70 20.60
C ASP A 408 5.26 7.42 21.58
N GLU A 409 5.08 7.25 22.90
CA GLU A 409 6.02 7.80 23.89
C GLU A 409 7.42 7.19 23.77
N THR A 410 7.49 5.89 23.46
CA THR A 410 8.76 5.22 23.14
C THR A 410 9.43 5.86 21.93
N ARG A 411 8.69 6.08 20.83
CA ARG A 411 9.23 6.73 19.62
C ARG A 411 9.65 8.18 19.90
N LYS A 412 8.86 8.96 20.65
CA LYS A 412 9.21 10.33 21.04
C LYS A 412 10.50 10.38 21.86
N SER A 413 10.71 9.45 22.78
CA SER A 413 11.94 9.34 23.58
C SER A 413 13.16 9.09 22.69
N ARG A 414 13.04 8.16 21.73
CA ARG A 414 14.09 7.90 20.75
C ARG A 414 14.34 9.10 19.81
N ILE A 415 13.29 9.83 19.40
CA ILE A 415 13.39 11.06 18.60
C ILE A 415 14.19 12.14 19.35
N ALA A 416 13.85 12.34 20.62
CA ALA A 416 14.50 13.30 21.49
C ALA A 416 16.00 13.01 21.62
N ALA A 417 16.39 11.74 21.74
CA ALA A 417 17.79 11.33 21.82
C ALA A 417 18.61 11.78 20.59
N LEU A 418 18.08 11.61 19.38
CA LEU A 418 18.77 12.04 18.15
C LEU A 418 18.87 13.58 18.04
N TYR A 419 17.82 14.32 18.41
CA TYR A 419 17.88 15.78 18.44
C TYR A 419 18.81 16.33 19.54
N GLN A 420 18.85 15.68 20.70
CA GLN A 420 19.77 16.04 21.78
C GLN A 420 21.23 15.82 21.33
N ARG A 421 21.50 14.71 20.61
CA ARG A 421 22.81 14.46 20.03
C ARG A 421 23.20 15.55 19.03
N ASP A 422 22.34 15.88 18.07
CA ASP A 422 22.57 16.99 17.12
C ASP A 422 22.86 18.31 17.83
N GLY A 423 22.07 18.68 18.83
CA GLY A 423 22.27 19.91 19.61
C GLY A 423 23.59 19.94 20.41
N SER A 424 24.18 18.77 20.71
CA SER A 424 25.47 18.67 21.41
C SER A 424 26.69 18.74 20.48
N MET A 425 26.49 18.64 19.17
CA MET A 425 27.57 18.57 18.20
C MET A 425 27.98 19.96 17.71
N THR A 426 29.29 20.15 17.48
CA THR A 426 29.80 21.36 16.81
C THR A 426 29.52 21.31 15.32
N LEU A 427 29.77 20.16 14.68
CA LEU A 427 29.48 19.95 13.27
C LEU A 427 28.00 19.56 13.10
N ARG A 428 27.17 20.47 12.59
CA ARG A 428 25.70 20.29 12.49
C ARG A 428 25.14 20.39 11.07
N THR A 429 25.99 20.61 10.06
CA THR A 429 25.58 20.64 8.65
C THR A 429 26.38 19.62 7.84
N SER A 430 25.73 19.00 6.85
CA SER A 430 26.32 17.90 6.09
C SER A 430 27.46 18.32 5.17
N HIS A 431 27.33 19.47 4.50
CA HIS A 431 28.34 20.02 3.59
C HIS A 431 29.61 20.49 4.31
N GLU A 432 29.58 20.66 5.63
CA GLU A 432 30.75 21.00 6.44
C GLU A 432 31.51 19.76 6.95
N ASN A 433 30.95 18.57 6.79
CA ASN A 433 31.61 17.34 7.22
C ASN A 433 32.94 17.16 6.46
N PRO A 434 34.09 17.14 7.15
CA PRO A 434 35.39 17.06 6.48
C PRO A 434 35.57 15.77 5.67
N GLU A 435 34.97 14.65 6.10
CA GLU A 435 35.04 13.41 5.32
C GLU A 435 34.19 13.47 4.05
N ILE A 436 33.11 14.27 4.05
CA ILE A 436 32.30 14.53 2.86
C ILE A 436 33.08 15.39 1.87
N LYS A 437 33.70 16.48 2.34
CA LYS A 437 34.55 17.32 1.48
C LYS A 437 35.66 16.50 0.82
N GLU A 438 36.34 15.65 1.61
CA GLU A 438 37.41 14.77 1.12
C GLU A 438 36.91 13.76 0.08
N VAL A 439 35.76 13.10 0.29
CA VAL A 439 35.28 12.10 -0.70
C VAL A 439 34.87 12.75 -2.02
N TYR A 440 34.33 13.97 -1.99
CA TYR A 440 34.08 14.72 -3.21
C TYR A 440 35.39 15.16 -3.86
N GLU A 441 36.29 15.82 -3.14
CA GLU A 441 37.56 16.29 -3.70
C GLU A 441 38.42 15.15 -4.29
N ALA A 442 38.50 14.02 -3.58
CA ALA A 442 39.38 12.91 -3.96
C ALA A 442 38.73 11.88 -4.91
N PHE A 443 37.39 11.86 -5.03
CA PHE A 443 36.71 10.79 -5.75
C PHE A 443 35.53 11.28 -6.61
N TYR A 444 34.46 11.80 -6.00
CA TYR A 444 33.22 12.13 -6.73
C TYR A 444 33.28 13.45 -7.51
N GLY A 445 34.27 14.30 -7.28
CA GLY A 445 34.35 15.66 -7.82
C GLY A 445 33.45 16.63 -7.06
N GLN A 446 32.21 16.82 -7.53
CA GLN A 446 31.22 17.71 -6.91
C GLN A 446 29.85 17.02 -6.88
N PRO A 447 28.90 17.47 -6.04
CA PRO A 447 27.53 16.97 -6.10
C PRO A 447 26.95 17.09 -7.51
N LEU A 448 26.18 16.08 -7.92
CA LEU A 448 25.61 15.95 -9.27
C LEU A 448 26.65 15.89 -10.41
N SER A 449 27.91 15.55 -10.13
CA SER A 449 28.88 15.21 -11.19
C SER A 449 28.48 13.92 -11.91
N GLU A 450 29.08 13.64 -13.06
CA GLU A 450 28.81 12.39 -13.80
C GLU A 450 29.07 11.13 -12.94
N LEU A 451 30.19 11.08 -12.22
CA LEU A 451 30.50 9.93 -11.35
C LEU A 451 29.57 9.88 -10.13
N ALA A 452 29.21 11.03 -9.56
CA ALA A 452 28.25 11.09 -8.47
C ALA A 452 26.86 10.60 -8.93
N GLU A 453 26.36 11.05 -10.08
CA GLU A 453 25.09 10.59 -10.66
C GLU A 453 25.13 9.07 -10.93
N GLN A 454 26.20 8.53 -11.50
CA GLN A 454 26.34 7.09 -11.74
C GLN A 454 26.34 6.24 -10.45
N MET A 455 27.00 6.73 -9.39
CA MET A 455 27.23 5.94 -8.18
C MET A 455 26.17 6.16 -7.11
N LEU A 456 25.71 7.40 -6.96
CA LEU A 456 24.91 7.89 -5.85
C LEU A 456 23.46 8.18 -6.24
N HIS A 457 23.09 8.13 -7.52
CA HIS A 457 21.72 8.35 -7.97
C HIS A 457 21.09 7.09 -8.57
N THR A 458 19.76 7.06 -8.62
CA THR A 458 18.98 5.93 -9.11
C THR A 458 17.70 6.41 -9.80
N THR A 459 17.04 5.49 -10.49
CA THR A 459 15.70 5.66 -11.05
C THR A 459 14.71 4.69 -10.40
N TYR A 460 13.42 4.97 -10.55
CA TYR A 460 12.33 4.17 -10.00
C TYR A 460 11.43 3.63 -11.11
N GLN A 461 10.68 2.57 -10.82
CA GLN A 461 9.86 1.88 -11.82
C GLN A 461 8.38 1.92 -11.43
N ASP A 462 7.51 2.14 -12.40
CA ASP A 462 6.07 1.96 -12.21
C ASP A 462 5.79 0.49 -11.90
N ARG A 463 5.07 0.25 -10.79
CA ARG A 463 4.65 -1.07 -10.30
C ARG A 463 3.15 -1.12 -10.05
N SER A 464 2.38 -0.20 -10.63
CA SER A 464 0.93 -0.12 -10.47
C SER A 464 0.20 -1.34 -11.02
N GLU A 465 0.83 -2.09 -11.93
CA GLU A 465 0.34 -3.37 -12.42
C GLU A 465 0.25 -4.45 -11.35
N LEU A 466 0.93 -4.29 -10.20
CA LEU A 466 0.80 -5.23 -9.08
C LEU A 466 -0.62 -5.26 -8.52
N ILE A 467 -1.32 -4.12 -8.52
CA ILE A 467 -2.72 -4.00 -8.08
C ILE A 467 -3.67 -4.01 -9.27
N HIS A 468 -3.24 -3.43 -10.39
CA HIS A 468 -4.03 -3.36 -11.61
C HIS A 468 -3.67 -4.47 -12.59
N ARG A 469 -3.48 -5.71 -12.10
CA ARG A 469 -3.29 -6.85 -13.00
C ARG A 469 -4.52 -6.95 -13.89
N LYS A 470 -4.39 -6.43 -15.11
CA LYS A 470 -5.29 -6.77 -16.20
C LYS A 470 -5.33 -8.29 -16.23
N GLY A 471 -6.53 -8.84 -16.05
CA GLY A 471 -6.76 -10.28 -15.98
C GLY A 471 -5.99 -11.02 -17.07
N GLY A 472 -5.57 -12.24 -16.75
CA GLY A 472 -4.86 -13.12 -17.66
C GLY A 472 -5.48 -13.14 -19.05
N ASN A 473 -4.62 -13.22 -20.07
CA ASN A 473 -4.97 -13.32 -21.50
C ASN A 473 -6.44 -13.66 -21.74
N SER A 474 -7.21 -12.67 -22.17
CA SER A 474 -8.57 -12.90 -22.68
C SER A 474 -8.47 -13.90 -23.83
N VAL A 475 -8.77 -15.17 -23.55
CA VAL A 475 -8.89 -16.19 -24.59
C VAL A 475 -10.04 -15.75 -25.49
N LYS A 476 -9.77 -15.50 -26.77
CA LYS A 476 -10.79 -15.05 -27.72
C LYS A 476 -11.94 -16.05 -27.77
N LYS A 477 -13.17 -15.57 -27.66
CA LYS A 477 -14.37 -16.41 -27.78
C LYS A 477 -14.95 -16.27 -29.18
N TRP A 478 -15.25 -17.38 -29.83
CA TRP A 478 -15.80 -17.44 -31.18
C TRP A 478 -17.17 -18.09 -31.14
N LYS A 479 -18.21 -17.44 -31.67
CA LYS A 479 -19.57 -17.96 -31.72
C LYS A 479 -19.88 -18.50 -33.11
N CYS A 480 -20.41 -19.72 -33.19
CA CYS A 480 -20.95 -20.23 -34.45
C CYS A 480 -22.26 -19.50 -34.79
N LYS A 481 -22.29 -18.79 -35.93
CA LYS A 481 -23.46 -18.03 -36.41
C LYS A 481 -24.70 -18.89 -36.69
N VAL A 482 -24.53 -20.20 -36.83
CA VAL A 482 -25.61 -21.12 -37.21
C VAL A 482 -26.26 -21.78 -36.00
N CYS A 483 -25.47 -22.26 -35.04
CA CYS A 483 -26.00 -23.01 -33.88
C CYS A 483 -25.67 -22.41 -32.52
N GLY A 484 -24.93 -21.29 -32.48
CA GLY A 484 -24.60 -20.59 -31.24
C GLY A 484 -23.49 -21.21 -30.39
N TYR A 485 -22.83 -22.29 -30.85
CA TYR A 485 -21.70 -22.91 -30.12
C TYR A 485 -20.56 -21.91 -29.91
N ILE A 486 -20.06 -21.80 -28.67
CA ILE A 486 -18.95 -20.93 -28.30
C ILE A 486 -17.66 -21.75 -28.19
N HIS A 487 -16.63 -21.34 -28.90
CA HIS A 487 -15.28 -21.90 -28.84
C HIS A 487 -14.33 -20.88 -28.21
N GLU A 488 -13.53 -21.31 -27.24
CA GLU A 488 -12.51 -20.47 -26.60
C GLU A 488 -11.14 -20.87 -27.13
N GLY A 489 -10.48 -19.96 -27.85
CA GLY A 489 -9.16 -20.19 -28.45
C GLY A 489 -8.71 -19.03 -29.33
N ASP A 490 -7.42 -18.94 -29.63
CA ASP A 490 -6.84 -17.81 -30.39
C ASP A 490 -7.41 -17.66 -31.81
N SER A 491 -7.99 -18.74 -32.36
CA SER A 491 -8.64 -18.80 -33.67
C SER A 491 -9.93 -19.64 -33.63
N ALA A 492 -10.86 -19.39 -34.56
CA ALA A 492 -12.04 -20.25 -34.75
C ALA A 492 -11.64 -21.71 -35.06
N PRO A 493 -12.41 -22.71 -34.60
CA PRO A 493 -12.12 -24.11 -34.88
C PRO A 493 -12.40 -24.44 -36.36
N GLU A 494 -11.66 -25.37 -36.96
CA GLU A 494 -11.77 -25.73 -38.38
C GLU A 494 -13.19 -26.13 -38.80
N SER A 495 -13.92 -26.80 -37.90
CA SER A 495 -15.34 -27.08 -38.06
C SER A 495 -16.08 -27.01 -36.72
N CYS A 496 -17.34 -26.55 -36.76
CA CYS A 496 -18.19 -26.51 -35.58
C CYS A 496 -18.46 -27.93 -35.08
N PRO A 497 -18.13 -28.26 -33.82
CA PRO A 497 -18.33 -29.62 -33.30
C PRO A 497 -19.80 -30.03 -33.25
N ILE A 498 -20.72 -29.05 -33.15
CA ILE A 498 -22.17 -29.27 -33.09
C ILE A 498 -22.79 -29.36 -34.49
N CYS A 499 -22.74 -28.30 -35.29
CA CYS A 499 -23.46 -28.24 -36.57
C CYS A 499 -22.58 -28.54 -37.80
N LYS A 500 -21.31 -28.90 -37.61
CA LYS A 500 -20.32 -29.27 -38.65
C LYS A 500 -20.05 -28.21 -39.71
N GLN A 501 -20.53 -26.99 -39.51
CA GLN A 501 -20.25 -25.85 -40.38
C GLN A 501 -18.76 -25.45 -40.30
N PRO A 502 -18.15 -24.97 -41.40
CA PRO A 502 -16.73 -24.64 -41.45
C PRO A 502 -16.37 -23.43 -40.58
N ALA A 503 -15.08 -23.21 -40.33
CA ALA A 503 -14.55 -22.08 -39.55
C ALA A 503 -15.11 -20.71 -39.99
N SER A 504 -15.41 -20.51 -41.27
CA SER A 504 -16.02 -19.26 -41.80
C SER A 504 -17.40 -18.93 -41.22
N SER A 505 -18.05 -19.93 -40.63
CA SER A 505 -19.35 -19.80 -39.97
C SER A 505 -19.23 -19.39 -38.51
N PHE A 506 -18.02 -19.12 -38.00
CA PHE A 506 -17.77 -18.51 -36.70
C PHE A 506 -17.58 -17.00 -36.83
N GLU A 507 -18.08 -16.26 -35.85
CA GLU A 507 -17.77 -14.85 -35.64
C GLU A 507 -16.99 -14.71 -34.33
N LEU A 508 -15.98 -13.85 -34.33
CA LEU A 508 -15.33 -13.47 -33.09
C LEU A 508 -16.36 -12.72 -32.25
N ILE A 509 -16.57 -13.14 -31.01
CA ILE A 509 -17.26 -12.33 -30.03
C ILE A 509 -16.31 -11.17 -29.71
N GLN A 510 -16.38 -10.14 -30.54
CA GLN A 510 -15.90 -8.83 -30.17
C GLN A 510 -16.89 -8.36 -29.11
N GLU A 511 -16.42 -8.14 -27.88
CA GLU A 511 -17.16 -7.26 -26.98
C GLU A 511 -17.29 -5.94 -27.71
N ALA A 512 -18.45 -5.72 -28.34
CA ALA A 512 -18.87 -4.38 -28.69
C ALA A 512 -18.80 -3.60 -27.38
N PRO A 513 -18.14 -2.43 -27.33
CA PRO A 513 -18.20 -1.60 -26.15
C PRO A 513 -19.68 -1.31 -25.93
N ALA A 514 -20.25 -1.90 -24.88
CA ALA A 514 -21.56 -1.52 -24.43
C ALA A 514 -21.44 -0.02 -24.11
N GLN A 515 -22.10 0.82 -24.90
CA GLN A 515 -22.36 2.20 -24.52
C GLN A 515 -23.39 2.21 -23.37
N THR A 516 -23.02 1.64 -22.23
CA THR A 516 -23.79 1.64 -20.98
C THR A 516 -22.86 1.60 -19.75
N GLY A 517 -21.58 1.95 -19.91
CA GLY A 517 -20.80 2.36 -18.75
C GLY A 517 -21.31 3.71 -18.29
N SER A 518 -21.44 3.92 -16.97
CA SER A 518 -21.65 5.26 -16.41
C SER A 518 -20.71 6.25 -17.11
N LYS A 519 -21.10 7.51 -17.30
CA LYS A 519 -20.14 8.55 -17.76
C LYS A 519 -18.92 8.70 -16.83
N TYR A 520 -19.00 8.09 -15.64
CA TYR A 520 -17.95 8.03 -14.64
C TYR A 520 -17.17 6.70 -14.67
N ALA A 521 -17.40 5.82 -15.65
CA ALA A 521 -16.83 4.48 -15.73
C ALA A 521 -15.31 4.45 -15.50
N GLY A 522 -14.88 3.67 -14.51
CA GLY A 522 -13.48 3.49 -14.13
C GLY A 522 -12.88 4.63 -13.31
N THR A 523 -13.68 5.63 -12.91
CA THR A 523 -13.22 6.75 -12.08
C THR A 523 -13.51 6.52 -10.59
N GLN A 524 -12.81 7.26 -9.72
CA GLN A 524 -13.17 7.30 -8.30
C GLN A 524 -14.55 7.93 -8.07
N THR A 525 -15.02 8.81 -8.98
CA THR A 525 -16.37 9.39 -8.91
C THR A 525 -17.45 8.33 -9.05
N GLU A 526 -17.27 7.34 -9.93
CA GLU A 526 -18.20 6.20 -10.02
C GLU A 526 -18.25 5.43 -8.71
N LYS A 527 -17.10 5.06 -8.13
CA LYS A 527 -17.04 4.38 -6.82
C LYS A 527 -17.68 5.20 -5.70
N ASN A 528 -17.51 6.52 -5.71
CA ASN A 528 -18.13 7.42 -4.74
C ASN A 528 -19.65 7.46 -4.90
N LEU A 529 -20.13 7.50 -6.15
CA LEU A 529 -21.55 7.45 -6.45
C LEU A 529 -22.17 6.09 -6.07
N GLU A 530 -21.47 4.97 -6.30
CA GLU A 530 -21.88 3.63 -5.88
C GLU A 530 -21.97 3.53 -4.36
N ALA A 531 -20.95 4.05 -3.65
CA ALA A 531 -20.94 4.10 -2.19
C ALA A 531 -22.05 5.00 -1.64
N ALA A 532 -22.30 6.16 -2.26
CA ALA A 532 -23.40 7.04 -1.90
C ALA A 532 -24.74 6.36 -2.12
N PHE A 533 -24.97 5.77 -3.29
CA PHE A 533 -26.19 5.01 -3.58
C PHE A 533 -26.42 3.88 -2.57
N ALA A 534 -25.39 3.09 -2.25
CA ALA A 534 -25.48 2.02 -1.26
C ALA A 534 -25.76 2.56 0.15
N GLY A 535 -25.09 3.64 0.55
CA GLY A 535 -25.27 4.28 1.85
C GLY A 535 -26.69 4.79 2.07
N GLU A 536 -27.22 5.54 1.10
CA GLU A 536 -28.59 6.08 1.14
C GLU A 536 -29.65 4.97 1.09
N SER A 537 -29.39 3.92 0.29
CA SER A 537 -30.27 2.73 0.21
C SER A 537 -30.34 1.99 1.55
N GLN A 538 -29.22 1.86 2.25
CA GLN A 538 -29.18 1.28 3.59
C GLN A 538 -29.86 2.18 4.63
N ALA A 539 -29.64 3.50 4.58
CA ALA A 539 -30.21 4.45 5.51
C ALA A 539 -31.76 4.47 5.42
N ARG A 540 -32.32 4.53 4.21
CA ARG A 540 -33.75 4.41 3.95
C ARG A 540 -34.38 3.21 4.67
N ASN A 541 -33.81 2.02 4.46
CA ASN A 541 -34.34 0.79 5.03
C ASN A 541 -34.22 0.75 6.56
N LYS A 542 -33.08 1.17 7.12
CA LYS A 542 -32.88 1.29 8.58
C LYS A 542 -33.93 2.20 9.21
N TYR A 543 -34.12 3.39 8.66
CA TYR A 543 -35.09 4.36 9.20
C TYR A 543 -36.53 3.88 9.06
N THR A 544 -36.84 3.13 8.01
CA THR A 544 -38.15 2.46 7.86
C THR A 544 -38.38 1.45 9.00
N TYR A 545 -37.37 0.64 9.34
CA TYR A 545 -37.47 -0.32 10.45
C TYR A 545 -37.58 0.40 11.81
N PHE A 546 -36.83 1.48 12.01
CA PHE A 546 -36.90 2.27 13.25
C PHE A 546 -38.26 2.96 13.42
N SER A 547 -38.88 3.42 12.33
CA SER A 547 -40.24 3.93 12.34
C SER A 547 -41.23 2.90 12.87
N SER A 548 -41.13 1.63 12.45
CA SER A 548 -42.02 0.56 12.92
C SER A 548 -41.85 0.28 14.41
N VAL A 549 -40.63 0.35 14.94
CA VAL A 549 -40.39 0.21 16.40
C VAL A 549 -41.02 1.37 17.16
N ALA A 550 -40.79 2.62 16.71
CA ALA A 550 -41.37 3.81 17.34
C ALA A 550 -42.91 3.80 17.33
N GLN A 551 -43.54 3.30 16.25
CA GLN A 551 -44.99 3.07 16.18
C GLN A 551 -45.45 2.04 17.21
N ASN A 552 -44.78 0.90 17.31
CA ASN A 552 -45.14 -0.15 18.27
C ASN A 552 -45.00 0.30 19.73
N GLU A 553 -44.09 1.24 20.01
CA GLU A 553 -43.88 1.85 21.33
C GLU A 553 -44.85 3.03 21.61
N GLY A 554 -45.69 3.41 20.64
CA GLY A 554 -46.65 4.51 20.75
C GLY A 554 -46.08 5.90 20.51
N TYR A 555 -44.83 6.02 20.04
CA TYR A 555 -44.17 7.28 19.71
C TYR A 555 -44.44 7.70 18.26
N GLU A 556 -45.70 7.98 17.93
CA GLU A 556 -46.16 8.30 16.57
C GLU A 556 -45.39 9.46 15.90
N GLN A 557 -45.03 10.50 16.66
CA GLN A 557 -44.26 11.62 16.12
C GLN A 557 -42.83 11.21 15.71
N ILE A 558 -42.18 10.36 16.51
CA ILE A 558 -40.81 9.88 16.23
C ILE A 558 -40.85 8.95 15.01
N ALA A 559 -41.86 8.09 14.93
CA ALA A 559 -42.07 7.25 13.76
C ALA A 559 -42.25 8.08 12.48
N ALA A 560 -43.09 9.12 12.52
CA ALA A 560 -43.28 10.01 11.39
C ALA A 560 -41.99 10.69 10.93
N LEU A 561 -41.11 11.10 11.86
CA LEU A 561 -39.81 11.69 11.54
C LEU A 561 -38.84 10.67 10.92
N PHE A 562 -38.80 9.43 11.42
CA PHE A 562 -38.02 8.36 10.79
C PHE A 562 -38.52 8.07 9.37
N MET A 563 -39.83 8.02 9.17
CA MET A 563 -40.41 7.78 7.84
C MET A 563 -40.14 8.94 6.87
N GLN A 564 -40.25 10.18 7.36
CA GLN A 564 -39.90 11.36 6.56
C GLN A 564 -38.42 11.32 6.13
N THR A 565 -37.52 10.96 7.06
CA THR A 565 -36.09 10.83 6.76
C THR A 565 -35.84 9.70 5.77
N ALA A 566 -36.52 8.56 5.91
CA ALA A 566 -36.43 7.45 4.95
C ALA A 566 -36.82 7.86 3.52
N GLU A 567 -37.86 8.70 3.36
CA GLU A 567 -38.24 9.23 2.05
C GLU A 567 -37.23 10.25 1.49
N ASN A 568 -36.52 11.00 2.36
CA ASN A 568 -35.39 11.83 1.92
C ASN A 568 -34.24 10.96 1.37
N GLU A 569 -33.84 9.91 2.08
CA GLU A 569 -32.74 9.04 1.62
C GLU A 569 -33.11 8.27 0.35
N LYS A 570 -34.38 7.93 0.18
CA LYS A 570 -34.89 7.39 -1.09
C LYS A 570 -34.73 8.38 -2.24
N ALA A 571 -34.95 9.68 -2.00
CA ALA A 571 -34.74 10.71 -3.01
C ALA A 571 -33.24 10.90 -3.33
N HIS A 572 -32.37 10.86 -2.32
CA HIS A 572 -30.92 10.90 -2.51
C HIS A 572 -30.43 9.68 -3.30
N ALA A 573 -30.83 8.47 -2.90
CA ALA A 573 -30.48 7.24 -3.60
C ALA A 573 -30.91 7.27 -5.07
N ARG A 574 -32.12 7.78 -5.36
CA ARG A 574 -32.59 7.93 -6.74
C ARG A 574 -31.69 8.85 -7.56
N MET A 575 -31.28 9.98 -7.00
CA MET A 575 -30.38 10.94 -7.68
C MET A 575 -29.05 10.27 -8.06
N TRP A 576 -28.46 9.50 -7.14
CA TRP A 576 -27.20 8.79 -7.40
C TRP A 576 -27.36 7.64 -8.39
N PHE A 577 -28.46 6.89 -8.31
CA PHE A 577 -28.76 5.82 -9.25
C PHE A 577 -28.96 6.35 -10.68
N GLU A 578 -29.64 7.48 -10.85
CA GLU A 578 -29.82 8.15 -12.14
C GLU A 578 -28.47 8.58 -12.75
N GLU A 579 -27.51 9.03 -11.93
CA GLU A 579 -26.15 9.39 -12.38
C GLU A 579 -25.27 8.18 -12.73
N LEU A 580 -25.45 7.04 -12.05
CA LEU A 580 -24.68 5.81 -12.27
C LEU A 580 -25.18 5.02 -13.48
N HIS A 581 -26.47 4.70 -13.50
CA HIS A 581 -27.04 3.71 -14.42
C HIS A 581 -28.15 4.29 -15.30
N GLY A 582 -28.74 5.42 -14.89
CA GLY A 582 -29.97 5.95 -15.48
C GLY A 582 -31.20 5.12 -15.10
N VAL A 583 -32.39 5.61 -15.47
CA VAL A 583 -33.66 4.86 -15.33
C VAL A 583 -34.27 4.72 -16.72
N GLY A 584 -34.32 3.48 -17.22
CA GLY A 584 -34.82 3.16 -18.55
C GLY A 584 -36.34 3.09 -18.61
N ASN A 585 -36.86 2.66 -19.76
CA ASN A 585 -38.27 2.30 -19.91
C ASN A 585 -38.58 0.97 -19.19
N THR A 586 -39.86 0.58 -19.13
CA THR A 586 -40.30 -0.63 -18.41
C THR A 586 -39.59 -1.91 -18.88
N ALA A 587 -39.34 -2.07 -20.19
CA ALA A 587 -38.66 -3.25 -20.70
C ALA A 587 -37.19 -3.28 -20.27
N GLU A 588 -36.48 -2.15 -20.43
CA GLU A 588 -35.08 -2.01 -20.01
C GLU A 588 -34.90 -2.26 -18.51
N ASN A 589 -35.77 -1.70 -17.67
CA ASN A 589 -35.70 -1.89 -16.22
C ASN A 589 -36.04 -3.33 -15.80
N LEU A 590 -36.98 -4.01 -16.49
CA LEU A 590 -37.29 -5.41 -16.23
C LEU A 590 -36.13 -6.34 -16.62
N LEU A 591 -35.43 -6.04 -17.72
CA LEU A 591 -34.23 -6.78 -18.12
C LEU A 591 -33.11 -6.59 -17.10
N HIS A 592 -32.81 -5.34 -16.73
CA HIS A 592 -31.79 -5.01 -15.73
C HIS A 592 -32.09 -5.68 -14.37
N ALA A 593 -33.35 -5.66 -13.92
CA ALA A 593 -33.76 -6.36 -12.72
C ALA A 593 -33.55 -7.88 -12.85
N ALA A 594 -33.93 -8.50 -13.97
CA ALA A 594 -33.72 -9.93 -14.18
C ALA A 594 -32.23 -10.34 -14.18
N GLU A 595 -31.35 -9.50 -14.72
CA GLU A 595 -29.91 -9.75 -14.74
C GLU A 595 -29.28 -9.60 -13.36
N GLY A 596 -29.69 -8.59 -12.58
CA GLY A 596 -29.27 -8.44 -11.18
C GLY A 596 -29.69 -9.64 -10.33
N GLU A 597 -30.97 -10.03 -10.40
CA GLU A 597 -31.50 -11.20 -9.69
C GLU A 597 -30.77 -12.49 -10.07
N ASN A 598 -30.42 -12.66 -11.37
CA ASN A 598 -29.65 -13.82 -11.84
C ASN A 598 -28.31 -13.93 -11.10
N TYR A 599 -27.52 -12.86 -11.13
CA TYR A 599 -26.24 -12.78 -10.43
C TYR A 599 -26.38 -13.06 -8.92
N GLU A 600 -27.44 -12.54 -8.29
CA GLU A 600 -27.65 -12.74 -6.86
C GLU A 600 -27.80 -14.23 -6.50
N TRP A 601 -28.57 -15.02 -7.26
CA TRP A 601 -28.77 -16.43 -6.93
C TRP A 601 -27.74 -17.40 -7.52
N THR A 602 -27.12 -17.08 -8.66
CA THR A 602 -26.11 -17.96 -9.27
C THR A 602 -24.73 -17.83 -8.64
N ASP A 603 -24.35 -16.61 -8.24
CA ASP A 603 -22.98 -16.30 -7.84
C ASP A 603 -22.91 -15.75 -6.41
N MET A 604 -23.65 -14.67 -6.10
CA MET A 604 -23.51 -13.94 -4.83
C MET A 604 -23.95 -14.79 -3.63
N TYR A 605 -25.23 -15.17 -3.54
CA TYR A 605 -25.74 -15.91 -2.39
C TYR A 605 -25.24 -17.36 -2.32
N ASP A 606 -24.93 -17.98 -3.48
CA ASP A 606 -24.29 -19.30 -3.50
C ASP A 606 -22.87 -19.23 -2.91
N GLY A 607 -22.09 -18.22 -3.29
CA GLY A 607 -20.77 -17.94 -2.71
C GLY A 607 -20.85 -17.61 -1.21
N PHE A 608 -21.83 -16.79 -0.81
CA PHE A 608 -22.03 -16.43 0.60
C PHE A 608 -22.44 -17.64 1.45
N ALA A 609 -23.30 -18.52 0.93
CA ALA A 609 -23.68 -19.74 1.61
C ALA A 609 -22.48 -20.67 1.84
N LYS A 610 -21.64 -20.86 0.81
CA LYS A 610 -20.40 -21.66 0.92
C LYS A 610 -19.44 -21.07 1.95
N THR A 611 -19.22 -19.75 1.88
CA THR A 611 -18.37 -19.02 2.83
C THR A 611 -18.87 -19.19 4.26
N ALA A 612 -20.17 -18.97 4.51
CA ALA A 612 -20.76 -19.11 5.84
C ALA A 612 -20.65 -20.55 6.38
N GLU A 613 -20.71 -21.57 5.52
CA GLU A 613 -20.48 -22.96 5.93
C GLU A 613 -19.04 -23.25 6.30
N GLU A 614 -18.10 -22.77 5.49
CA GLU A 614 -16.66 -22.92 5.74
C GLU A 614 -16.22 -22.20 7.02
N GLU A 615 -16.90 -21.11 7.37
CA GLU A 615 -16.68 -20.33 8.60
C GLU A 615 -17.41 -20.87 9.83
N GLY A 616 -18.23 -21.93 9.67
CA GLY A 616 -18.93 -22.57 10.79
C GLY A 616 -20.26 -21.92 11.18
N PHE A 617 -20.91 -21.21 10.26
CA PHE A 617 -22.24 -20.58 10.42
C PHE A 617 -23.33 -21.28 9.57
N PRO A 618 -23.65 -22.56 9.83
CA PRO A 618 -24.54 -23.35 8.98
C PRO A 618 -25.98 -22.80 8.90
N GLU A 619 -26.46 -22.15 9.97
CA GLU A 619 -27.78 -21.51 9.97
C GLU A 619 -27.85 -20.31 9.03
N LEU A 620 -26.75 -19.55 8.92
CA LEU A 620 -26.67 -18.40 8.03
C LEU A 620 -26.48 -18.85 6.58
N ALA A 621 -25.66 -19.88 6.35
CA ALA A 621 -25.54 -20.53 5.05
C ALA A 621 -26.90 -21.03 4.53
N ALA A 622 -27.68 -21.69 5.40
CA ALA A 622 -29.04 -22.12 5.07
C ALA A 622 -29.94 -20.94 4.68
N LYS A 623 -29.87 -19.82 5.41
CA LYS A 623 -30.62 -18.59 5.06
C LYS A 623 -30.21 -18.05 3.70
N PHE A 624 -28.91 -17.95 3.38
CA PHE A 624 -28.46 -17.47 2.07
C PHE A 624 -28.98 -18.35 0.92
N ARG A 625 -28.98 -19.68 1.08
CA ARG A 625 -29.56 -20.58 0.06
C ARG A 625 -31.06 -20.43 -0.11
N LEU A 626 -31.77 -20.21 1.00
CA LEU A 626 -33.22 -19.95 0.95
C LEU A 626 -33.51 -18.63 0.21
N VAL A 627 -32.70 -17.60 0.44
CA VAL A 627 -32.81 -16.32 -0.29
C VAL A 627 -32.47 -16.50 -1.76
N ALA A 628 -31.38 -17.21 -2.10
CA ALA A 628 -31.04 -17.52 -3.50
C ALA A 628 -32.19 -18.21 -4.25
N ALA A 629 -32.89 -19.15 -3.61
CA ALA A 629 -34.05 -19.80 -4.20
C ALA A 629 -35.24 -18.84 -4.45
N ILE A 630 -35.34 -17.77 -3.66
CA ILE A 630 -36.34 -16.70 -3.83
C ILE A 630 -35.93 -15.77 -4.97
N GLU A 631 -34.68 -15.29 -5.02
CA GLU A 631 -34.19 -14.40 -6.08
C GLU A 631 -34.29 -15.06 -7.46
N LYS A 632 -34.09 -16.39 -7.55
CA LYS A 632 -34.38 -17.14 -8.79
C LYS A 632 -35.82 -16.95 -9.27
N ARG A 633 -36.81 -16.94 -8.37
CA ARG A 633 -38.21 -16.68 -8.73
C ARG A 633 -38.42 -15.22 -9.14
N HIS A 634 -37.66 -14.28 -8.58
CA HIS A 634 -37.72 -12.89 -9.01
C HIS A 634 -37.21 -12.74 -10.45
N GLU A 635 -36.08 -13.36 -10.79
CA GLU A 635 -35.59 -13.43 -12.19
C GLU A 635 -36.67 -14.00 -13.12
N GLU A 636 -37.22 -15.18 -12.79
CA GLU A 636 -38.25 -15.85 -13.61
C GLU A 636 -39.47 -14.94 -13.83
N ARG A 637 -39.91 -14.24 -12.78
CA ARG A 637 -41.00 -13.25 -12.83
C ARG A 637 -40.65 -12.08 -13.74
N TYR A 638 -39.48 -11.46 -13.57
CA TYR A 638 -39.09 -10.30 -14.38
C TYR A 638 -38.90 -10.66 -15.84
N ARG A 639 -38.31 -11.82 -16.16
CA ARG A 639 -38.22 -12.31 -17.55
C ARG A 639 -39.59 -12.60 -18.16
N ALA A 640 -40.54 -13.13 -17.38
CA ALA A 640 -41.90 -13.35 -17.86
C ALA A 640 -42.64 -12.03 -18.13
N LEU A 641 -42.48 -11.04 -17.25
CA LEU A 641 -43.04 -9.70 -17.43
C LEU A 641 -42.40 -8.99 -18.63
N LEU A 642 -41.08 -9.10 -18.79
CA LEU A 642 -40.34 -8.55 -19.93
C LEU A 642 -40.89 -9.11 -21.24
N ARG A 643 -41.02 -10.44 -21.35
CA ARG A 643 -41.65 -11.08 -22.50
C ARG A 643 -43.04 -10.53 -22.78
N ASN A 644 -43.88 -10.37 -21.75
CA ASN A 644 -45.21 -9.80 -21.93
C ASN A 644 -45.17 -8.36 -22.49
N VAL A 645 -44.22 -7.53 -22.04
CA VAL A 645 -44.05 -6.16 -22.53
C VAL A 645 -43.60 -6.18 -23.99
N GLU A 646 -42.58 -6.97 -24.32
CA GLU A 646 -42.00 -7.07 -25.68
C GLU A 646 -42.99 -7.65 -26.70
N THR A 647 -43.82 -8.61 -26.29
CA THR A 647 -44.83 -9.22 -27.17
C THR A 647 -46.19 -8.55 -27.07
N ALA A 648 -46.30 -7.37 -26.43
CA ALA A 648 -47.53 -6.62 -26.21
C ALA A 648 -48.66 -7.42 -25.52
N GLN A 649 -48.31 -8.46 -24.75
CA GLN A 649 -49.24 -9.34 -24.05
C GLN A 649 -49.58 -8.88 -22.63
N VAL A 650 -49.22 -7.66 -22.24
CA VAL A 650 -49.54 -7.12 -20.91
C VAL A 650 -51.05 -6.98 -20.71
N PHE A 651 -51.75 -6.51 -21.76
CA PHE A 651 -53.19 -6.24 -21.73
C PHE A 651 -53.96 -6.96 -22.84
N GLU A 652 -53.33 -7.96 -23.47
CA GLU A 652 -53.90 -8.80 -24.50
C GLU A 652 -53.33 -10.22 -24.40
N LYS A 653 -54.15 -11.25 -24.58
CA LYS A 653 -53.77 -12.65 -24.54
C LYS A 653 -54.38 -13.39 -25.73
N SER A 654 -53.72 -14.47 -26.15
CA SER A 654 -54.20 -15.35 -27.23
C SER A 654 -55.49 -16.10 -26.88
N GLU A 655 -55.86 -16.13 -25.59
CA GLU A 655 -57.04 -16.78 -25.06
C GLU A 655 -57.90 -15.77 -24.29
N VAL A 656 -59.20 -16.03 -24.19
CA VAL A 656 -60.11 -15.23 -23.36
C VAL A 656 -59.66 -15.31 -21.90
N LYS A 657 -59.45 -14.13 -21.28
CA LYS A 657 -59.17 -13.99 -19.85
C LYS A 657 -60.23 -13.11 -19.19
N VAL A 658 -60.24 -13.16 -17.87
CA VAL A 658 -61.02 -12.26 -17.02
C VAL A 658 -60.08 -11.14 -16.60
N TRP A 659 -60.41 -9.91 -16.97
CA TRP A 659 -59.65 -8.71 -16.65
C TRP A 659 -60.36 -7.96 -15.53
N GLU A 660 -59.61 -7.52 -14.52
CA GLU A 660 -60.15 -6.77 -13.38
C GLU A 660 -59.47 -5.40 -13.27
N CYS A 661 -60.28 -4.36 -13.08
CA CYS A 661 -59.78 -3.02 -12.81
C CYS A 661 -59.32 -2.90 -11.36
N ARG A 662 -58.02 -2.72 -11.14
CA ARG A 662 -57.39 -2.57 -9.82
C ARG A 662 -57.90 -1.39 -8.99
N ASN A 663 -58.53 -0.41 -9.63
CA ASN A 663 -59.06 0.78 -8.95
C ASN A 663 -60.47 0.56 -8.38
N CYS A 664 -61.34 -0.22 -9.04
CA CYS A 664 -62.75 -0.33 -8.63
C CYS A 664 -63.33 -1.74 -8.70
N GLY A 665 -62.54 -2.76 -9.04
CA GLY A 665 -62.95 -4.16 -9.15
C GLY A 665 -63.85 -4.48 -10.36
N HIS A 666 -63.96 -3.59 -11.35
CA HIS A 666 -64.78 -3.87 -12.53
C HIS A 666 -64.18 -5.00 -13.36
N ILE A 667 -64.98 -6.03 -13.65
CA ILE A 667 -64.56 -7.22 -14.38
C ILE A 667 -65.04 -7.19 -15.84
N VAL A 668 -64.14 -7.49 -16.77
CA VAL A 668 -64.42 -7.66 -18.21
C VAL A 668 -63.86 -8.99 -18.69
N VAL A 669 -64.65 -9.77 -19.42
CA VAL A 669 -64.21 -11.04 -20.01
C VAL A 669 -63.89 -10.83 -21.49
N GLY A 670 -62.66 -11.13 -21.91
CA GLY A 670 -62.23 -10.93 -23.29
C GLY A 670 -60.76 -11.29 -23.51
N THR A 671 -60.31 -11.28 -24.77
CA THR A 671 -58.89 -11.49 -25.11
C THR A 671 -58.02 -10.28 -24.78
N SER A 672 -58.60 -9.09 -24.58
CA SER A 672 -57.89 -7.87 -24.20
C SER A 672 -58.64 -7.05 -23.15
N ALA A 673 -57.88 -6.27 -22.37
CA ALA A 673 -58.44 -5.28 -21.45
C ALA A 673 -59.02 -4.08 -22.22
N PRO A 674 -60.10 -3.44 -21.74
CA PRO A 674 -60.66 -2.26 -22.39
C PRO A 674 -59.71 -1.05 -22.27
N GLU A 675 -59.73 -0.15 -23.26
CA GLU A 675 -58.90 1.07 -23.25
C GLU A 675 -59.18 1.99 -22.06
N VAL A 676 -60.44 2.01 -21.60
CA VAL A 676 -60.90 2.78 -20.43
C VAL A 676 -61.86 1.91 -19.63
N CYS A 677 -61.73 1.90 -18.30
CA CYS A 677 -62.66 1.21 -17.42
C CYS A 677 -64.05 1.87 -17.51
N PRO A 678 -65.12 1.13 -17.87
CA PRO A 678 -66.44 1.71 -18.07
C PRO A 678 -67.10 2.20 -16.78
N THR A 679 -66.58 1.79 -15.61
CA THR A 679 -67.12 2.18 -14.31
C THR A 679 -66.41 3.42 -13.76
N CYS A 680 -65.09 3.40 -13.62
CA CYS A 680 -64.34 4.48 -12.97
C CYS A 680 -63.57 5.39 -13.94
N LEU A 681 -63.59 5.10 -15.25
CA LEU A 681 -62.95 5.87 -16.32
C LEU A 681 -61.40 5.92 -16.27
N TYR A 682 -60.77 5.03 -15.48
CA TYR A 682 -59.33 4.88 -15.47
C TYR A 682 -58.82 4.14 -16.72
N ALA A 683 -57.58 4.47 -17.12
CA ALA A 683 -56.96 3.92 -18.32
C ALA A 683 -56.72 2.40 -18.23
N LYS A 684 -56.53 1.76 -19.39
CA LYS A 684 -56.18 0.34 -19.57
C LYS A 684 -55.07 -0.15 -18.64
N SER A 685 -54.12 0.72 -18.29
CA SER A 685 -52.99 0.41 -17.38
C SER A 685 -53.42 -0.01 -15.97
N PHE A 686 -54.68 0.18 -15.60
CA PHE A 686 -55.24 -0.25 -14.32
C PHE A 686 -55.89 -1.63 -14.37
N PHE A 687 -55.91 -2.31 -15.51
CA PHE A 687 -56.41 -3.68 -15.61
C PHE A 687 -55.31 -4.72 -15.36
N GLU A 688 -55.65 -5.77 -14.64
CA GLU A 688 -54.83 -6.97 -14.49
C GLU A 688 -55.66 -8.23 -14.77
N ILE A 689 -55.00 -9.38 -14.91
CA ILE A 689 -55.71 -10.66 -15.03
C ILE A 689 -56.26 -11.00 -13.65
N HIS A 690 -57.57 -11.17 -13.56
CA HIS A 690 -58.25 -11.61 -12.35
C HIS A 690 -57.73 -12.98 -11.94
N SER A 691 -57.35 -13.12 -10.67
CA SER A 691 -56.91 -14.37 -10.09
C SER A 691 -57.65 -14.63 -8.80
N ASP A 692 -58.43 -15.71 -8.75
CA ASP A 692 -59.03 -16.18 -7.51
C ASP A 692 -57.95 -16.83 -6.64
N ASN A 693 -57.77 -16.31 -5.43
CA ASN A 693 -56.80 -16.79 -4.44
C ASN A 693 -57.42 -17.00 -3.05
N TYR A 694 -58.75 -17.11 -2.98
CA TYR A 694 -59.57 -17.34 -1.78
C TYR A 694 -60.38 -18.63 -1.88
#